data_AF-A0A8J6J9V1-F1
#
_entry.id   AF-A0A8J6J9V1-F1
#
_cell.length_a   1.000
_cell.length_b   1.000
_cell.length_c   1.000
_cell.angle_alpha   90.00
_cell.angle_beta   90.00
_cell.angle_gamma   90.00
#
_symmetry.space_group_name_H-M   'P 1'
#
loop_
_entity.id
_entity.type
_entity.pdbx_description
1 polymer ?
#
loop_
_entity_poly.entity_id
_entity_poly.type
_entity_poly.pdbx_seq_one_letter_code
_entity_poly.pdbx_strand_id
1 'polypeptide(L)'
;MKRKILSSIMALVMIVSMLPFSVFAEEGDTWAESASTEWYTGDGDEYTISSAADLAGLAQLVNGGTSFQKKTIKLGENIDLEGKEWTPIGRNGKPFQGTFDGQGNTISNLKITGNSSDAGLFGFTTGGEIKDFTLNNAQVEGYLDVGAVAGTPHTSKYTNINVTGLIQIDGYSYVGGAFGKNAYANITNVDVTGGDGSYVKAESEEYRTYVGGLVGFMGEGNITISGCDVKIDVIGSTSDVGGLLGILHYGNTMTNCTYEGNLTITNPDSEVGDEFGALVGTAMNSAAGKTTISDCTATVNQALSGGRDVTDSITPHGDFYNDVTTNNAGTVDIQATVNDKEVTVDNSVAYVGDNKYVSLAEALEAVTAESDNKTVTITRSGTYEPFSIAVSGVTVQTADGVTATVKTDKDSKVAVTAADVTLKGLDFVSEDGTAVISGGACDGLTLDNCSFENKKDDLKDTIALYIHQPSITVQNCDFTNWERGYYTCGDNSAAGAITFEGNTFTNVRVPFDGYWGKPATEETDIQITGNTFDSGDWDAAYIQLWDYAQYQYWLDGENSKLNPEGKSALKATISGNTYKGNVVIYKTHCDWNTASAVTIEDTDVKVVNRNLIVLDGLTENDKVTVTKADGSPITAFNDFDTAVKKGEKYVIYSLSEGDYTFHVSQKADNSSDTIVTEIPVTVAPPKVGEVQEVEIVPIAEEEKFVAQVEGGEKYTSVKAAIDAVGEEGTVKLLRNVTLGDSLSVGKTMTLDLNGRTITAPEGSHILLVTANTFTLKDSSGSNAGKLTGGVGSNARGGGVTIQGGATFVMEGGTITGNNGSKKSAGGVHLIGNAKFIMNGGVITGNTSGTLRGGVYADMGSVQVSGTATILGNKGTDGGKGINSDLWLNTVSNVLLTIGEGGLSQDAKIGIYINSSPELSKEFTAPYESGRASVNNFVDNRAKYQIVEQDAEDGQKQLVMMLQKAAAPVASPAAGTYIGTQTVELSTTTLPEFSKIYYTLDGSDPTASDTSQEYTGALTISSSTTVKAYTKGLYKDSLDSDVAEFVYTINSAGGGGGGGSSSYSISVDKNIDNGSVTVSPRSASSGRTVTITVKPDEGYELDELTVTDKNGDEIKLTDKGDGKYTFKMPRSKVTIEASFVEIDHQDTCPSAGFR
;
A
#
# COMPACT_ATOMS: atom_id res chain seq x y z
N MET A 1 59.19 -14.64 12.69
CA MET A 1 60.48 -14.37 12.02
C MET A 1 60.44 -15.02 10.64
N LYS A 2 59.92 -14.32 9.61
CA LYS A 2 59.88 -14.66 8.16
C LYS A 2 58.85 -13.76 7.43
N ARG A 3 59.01 -12.43 7.52
CA ARG A 3 58.22 -11.44 6.75
C ARG A 3 59.05 -10.17 6.54
N LYS A 4 60.22 -10.29 5.90
CA LYS A 4 61.04 -9.14 5.42
C LYS A 4 61.91 -9.48 4.20
N ILE A 5 61.54 -10.50 3.42
CA ILE A 5 62.16 -10.80 2.12
C ILE A 5 61.01 -11.22 1.20
N LEU A 6 60.35 -10.25 0.59
CA LEU A 6 59.47 -10.39 -0.60
C LEU A 6 59.05 -9.00 -1.12
N SER A 7 59.20 -7.95 -0.31
CA SER A 7 58.97 -6.55 -0.68
C SER A 7 60.10 -5.89 -1.51
N SER A 8 61.07 -6.67 -2.02
CA SER A 8 62.28 -6.11 -2.67
C SER A 8 62.50 -6.58 -4.11
N ILE A 9 61.56 -7.31 -4.72
CA ILE A 9 61.59 -7.63 -6.16
C ILE A 9 60.48 -6.90 -6.94
N MET A 10 59.46 -6.38 -6.24
CA MET A 10 58.32 -5.69 -6.86
C MET A 10 58.51 -4.16 -7.01
N ALA A 11 59.59 -3.59 -6.49
CA ALA A 11 59.90 -2.16 -6.57
C ALA A 11 60.98 -1.79 -7.61
N LEU A 12 61.49 -2.76 -8.39
CA LEU A 12 62.50 -2.52 -9.44
C LEU A 12 61.92 -2.52 -10.86
N VAL A 13 60.65 -2.89 -11.06
CA VAL A 13 59.98 -2.85 -12.38
C VAL A 13 59.09 -1.60 -12.55
N MET A 14 58.76 -0.88 -11.47
CA MET A 14 57.96 0.36 -11.51
C MET A 14 58.76 1.68 -11.64
N ILE A 15 60.10 1.64 -11.78
CA ILE A 15 60.93 2.87 -11.91
C ILE A 15 61.75 2.85 -13.22
N VAL A 16 61.14 2.38 -14.32
CA VAL A 16 61.65 2.61 -15.70
C VAL A 16 60.56 3.13 -16.66
N SER A 17 59.33 3.39 -16.21
CA SER A 17 58.23 3.86 -17.09
C SER A 17 57.83 5.34 -16.96
N MET A 18 58.48 6.13 -16.09
CA MET A 18 58.22 7.58 -15.95
C MET A 18 59.36 8.47 -16.48
N LEU A 19 59.91 8.11 -17.64
CA LEU A 19 60.57 9.10 -18.49
C LEU A 19 59.55 9.55 -19.53
N PRO A 20 59.35 10.86 -19.76
CA PRO A 20 58.62 11.31 -20.93
C PRO A 20 59.49 10.94 -22.13
N PHE A 21 59.27 9.76 -22.70
CA PHE A 21 59.57 9.59 -24.10
C PHE A 21 58.60 10.52 -24.81
N SER A 22 59.08 11.70 -25.18
CA SER A 22 58.67 12.30 -26.44
C SER A 22 59.04 11.28 -27.52
N VAL A 23 58.20 10.25 -27.67
CA VAL A 23 58.14 9.48 -28.90
C VAL A 23 57.66 10.51 -29.90
N PHE A 24 58.59 11.01 -30.71
CA PHE A 24 58.22 11.40 -32.05
C PHE A 24 57.41 10.23 -32.59
N ALA A 25 56.10 10.41 -32.79
CA ALA A 25 55.40 9.56 -33.72
C ALA A 25 56.21 9.66 -35.01
N GLU A 26 57.00 8.63 -35.31
CA GLU A 26 57.33 8.36 -36.70
C GLU A 26 55.98 8.33 -37.40
N GLU A 27 55.81 9.17 -38.43
CA GLU A 27 54.72 9.00 -39.37
C GLU A 27 54.76 7.54 -39.83
N GLY A 28 53.87 6.72 -39.26
CA GLY A 28 53.73 5.34 -39.69
C GLY A 28 53.43 5.37 -41.19
N ASP A 29 54.07 4.49 -41.95
CA ASP A 29 53.80 4.30 -43.37
C ASP A 29 52.31 3.94 -43.53
N THR A 30 51.46 4.94 -43.82
CA THR A 30 50.01 4.77 -43.95
C THR A 30 49.62 4.48 -45.39
N TRP A 31 48.46 3.85 -45.59
CA TRP A 31 47.92 3.62 -46.92
C TRP A 31 47.36 4.88 -47.61
N ALA A 32 47.28 6.02 -46.93
CA ALA A 32 46.62 7.22 -47.47
C ALA A 32 47.30 7.79 -48.72
N GLU A 33 48.63 7.62 -48.85
CA GLU A 33 49.41 8.11 -49.99
C GLU A 33 49.65 7.03 -51.07
N SER A 34 49.31 5.77 -50.78
CA SER A 34 49.56 4.61 -51.65
C SER A 34 48.29 3.85 -52.07
N ALA A 35 47.11 4.29 -51.63
CA ALA A 35 45.82 3.73 -52.02
C ALA A 35 45.53 3.97 -53.51
N SER A 36 45.09 2.92 -54.20
CA SER A 36 44.75 2.92 -55.63
C SER A 36 43.24 2.74 -55.81
N THR A 37 42.58 3.71 -56.44
CA THR A 37 41.15 3.61 -56.80
C THR A 37 40.93 3.48 -58.31
N GLU A 38 41.99 3.32 -59.10
CA GLU A 38 41.91 3.31 -60.57
C GLU A 38 41.14 2.10 -61.14
N TRP A 39 41.08 1.01 -60.37
CA TRP A 39 40.31 -0.19 -60.71
C TRP A 39 38.78 0.03 -60.65
N TYR A 40 38.30 1.09 -59.99
CA TYR A 40 36.88 1.35 -59.81
C TYR A 40 36.34 2.40 -60.81
N THR A 41 35.48 1.96 -61.72
CA THR A 41 34.87 2.82 -62.76
C THR A 41 33.44 3.26 -62.44
N GLY A 42 32.79 2.67 -61.43
CA GLY A 42 31.41 2.98 -61.03
C GLY A 42 30.32 2.22 -61.78
N ASP A 43 30.55 1.80 -63.03
CA ASP A 43 29.51 1.24 -63.89
C ASP A 43 29.42 -0.30 -63.90
N GLY A 44 30.41 -1.01 -63.34
CA GLY A 44 30.42 -2.47 -63.24
C GLY A 44 29.72 -3.02 -61.99
N ASP A 45 29.23 -4.26 -62.07
CA ASP A 45 28.64 -5.01 -60.94
C ASP A 45 29.68 -5.88 -60.20
N GLU A 46 30.80 -6.21 -60.84
CA GLU A 46 31.91 -6.96 -60.24
C GLU A 46 33.25 -6.26 -60.51
N TYR A 47 34.15 -6.30 -59.52
CA TYR A 47 35.51 -5.77 -59.61
C TYR A 47 36.48 -6.78 -59.01
N THR A 48 37.69 -6.88 -59.57
CA THR A 48 38.76 -7.72 -59.04
C THR A 48 39.93 -6.85 -58.62
N ILE A 49 40.42 -7.06 -57.40
CA ILE A 49 41.59 -6.38 -56.84
C ILE A 49 42.67 -7.42 -56.54
N SER A 50 43.94 -7.07 -56.78
CA SER A 50 45.06 -8.01 -56.63
C SER A 50 46.24 -7.42 -55.85
N SER A 51 46.08 -6.24 -55.26
CA SER A 51 47.15 -5.58 -54.51
C SER A 51 46.64 -4.93 -53.23
N ALA A 52 47.54 -4.74 -52.26
CA ALA A 52 47.24 -4.05 -51.01
C ALA A 52 46.82 -2.59 -51.25
N ALA A 53 47.41 -1.93 -52.24
CA ALA A 53 47.03 -0.58 -52.67
C ALA A 53 45.57 -0.53 -53.16
N ASP A 54 45.12 -1.52 -53.93
CA ASP A 54 43.73 -1.59 -54.41
C ASP A 54 42.73 -1.85 -53.27
N LEU A 55 43.10 -2.73 -52.32
CA LEU A 55 42.29 -3.00 -51.13
C LEU A 55 42.20 -1.77 -50.20
N ALA A 56 43.29 -1.02 -50.03
CA ALA A 56 43.27 0.26 -49.35
C ALA A 56 42.41 1.30 -50.10
N GLY A 57 42.45 1.28 -51.44
CA GLY A 57 41.55 2.08 -52.27
C GLY A 57 40.08 1.73 -52.08
N LEU A 58 39.73 0.46 -51.83
CA LEU A 58 38.38 0.07 -51.44
C LEU A 58 37.98 0.76 -50.13
N ALA A 59 38.84 0.72 -49.11
CA ALA A 59 38.59 1.43 -47.85
C ALA A 59 38.36 2.93 -48.08
N GLN A 60 39.20 3.57 -48.90
CA GLN A 60 39.06 4.98 -49.26
C GLN A 60 37.72 5.28 -49.95
N LEU A 61 37.30 4.46 -50.91
CA LEU A 61 36.04 4.66 -51.64
C LEU A 61 34.82 4.50 -50.72
N VAL A 62 34.82 3.48 -49.86
CA VAL A 62 33.73 3.25 -48.89
C VAL A 62 33.66 4.40 -47.89
N ASN A 63 34.80 4.78 -47.28
CA ASN A 63 34.87 5.89 -46.33
C ASN A 63 34.62 7.26 -46.99
N GLY A 64 34.78 7.34 -48.31
CA GLY A 64 34.35 8.44 -49.17
C GLY A 64 32.83 8.54 -49.34
N GLY A 65 32.11 7.41 -49.29
CA GLY A 65 30.65 7.33 -49.40
C GLY A 65 30.15 6.38 -50.48
N THR A 66 31.05 5.66 -51.17
CA THR A 66 30.68 4.65 -52.16
C THR A 66 30.31 3.35 -51.45
N SER A 67 29.02 3.02 -51.35
CA SER A 67 28.57 1.90 -50.52
C SER A 67 28.85 0.51 -51.08
N PHE A 68 29.08 0.38 -52.40
CA PHE A 68 29.16 -0.91 -53.11
C PHE A 68 27.91 -1.79 -53.01
N GLN A 69 26.75 -1.22 -52.65
CA GLN A 69 25.50 -1.98 -52.58
C GLN A 69 25.23 -2.73 -53.89
N LYS A 70 24.97 -4.05 -53.78
CA LYS A 70 24.75 -4.99 -54.91
C LYS A 70 25.95 -5.22 -55.85
N LYS A 71 27.13 -4.71 -55.51
CA LYS A 71 28.38 -4.96 -56.26
C LYS A 71 29.23 -6.01 -55.55
N THR A 72 30.03 -6.75 -56.29
CA THR A 72 30.97 -7.77 -55.78
C THR A 72 32.41 -7.32 -55.97
N ILE A 73 33.21 -7.40 -54.91
CA ILE A 73 34.66 -7.23 -54.94
C ILE A 73 35.31 -8.60 -54.76
N LYS A 74 36.12 -9.03 -55.73
CA LYS A 74 36.84 -10.30 -55.72
C LYS A 74 38.33 -10.08 -55.48
N LEU A 75 38.95 -10.92 -54.66
CA LEU A 75 40.41 -10.99 -54.63
C LEU A 75 40.92 -11.83 -55.80
N GLY A 76 41.89 -11.30 -56.55
CA GLY A 76 42.56 -12.01 -57.63
C GLY A 76 43.82 -12.77 -57.18
N GLU A 77 44.46 -12.32 -56.10
CA GLU A 77 45.70 -12.88 -55.55
C GLU A 77 45.73 -12.72 -54.02
N ASN A 78 46.72 -13.36 -53.37
CA ASN A 78 47.03 -13.10 -51.96
C ASN A 78 47.52 -11.66 -51.77
N ILE A 79 47.10 -11.01 -50.69
CA ILE A 79 47.44 -9.61 -50.36
C ILE A 79 48.23 -9.57 -49.05
N ASP A 80 49.39 -8.91 -49.05
CA ASP A 80 50.15 -8.59 -47.84
C ASP A 80 49.98 -7.10 -47.51
N LEU A 81 49.47 -6.79 -46.32
CA LEU A 81 49.30 -5.42 -45.83
C LEU A 81 50.60 -4.85 -45.22
N GLU A 82 51.69 -5.60 -45.27
CA GLU A 82 53.05 -5.18 -44.91
C GLU A 82 53.19 -4.71 -43.45
N GLY A 83 52.20 -4.99 -42.59
CA GLY A 83 52.16 -4.46 -41.22
C GLY A 83 52.01 -2.93 -41.16
N LYS A 84 51.53 -2.30 -42.23
CA LYS A 84 51.22 -0.86 -42.29
C LYS A 84 49.92 -0.55 -41.56
N GLU A 85 49.83 0.67 -41.04
CA GLU A 85 48.64 1.14 -40.32
C GLU A 85 47.41 1.11 -41.24
N TRP A 86 46.42 0.30 -40.88
CA TRP A 86 45.24 0.04 -41.68
C TRP A 86 44.08 0.98 -41.35
N THR A 87 43.41 1.49 -42.38
CA THR A 87 42.12 2.18 -42.22
C THR A 87 40.99 1.19 -42.50
N PRO A 88 40.10 0.90 -41.53
CA PRO A 88 39.00 -0.04 -41.72
C PRO A 88 38.12 0.29 -42.94
N ILE A 89 37.69 -0.76 -43.64
CA ILE A 89 36.75 -0.62 -44.77
C ILE A 89 35.36 -0.34 -44.21
N GLY A 90 34.90 0.91 -44.39
CA GLY A 90 33.61 1.37 -43.91
C GLY A 90 33.61 1.81 -42.46
N ARG A 91 32.67 2.70 -42.13
CA ARG A 91 32.47 3.28 -40.80
C ARG A 91 31.01 3.64 -40.59
N ASN A 92 30.60 3.92 -39.37
CA ASN A 92 29.25 4.42 -39.10
C ASN A 92 28.88 5.61 -40.03
N GLY A 93 27.70 5.52 -40.66
CA GLY A 93 27.20 6.46 -41.68
C GLY A 93 27.72 6.23 -43.11
N LYS A 94 28.79 5.45 -43.29
CA LYS A 94 29.35 5.05 -44.59
C LYS A 94 29.77 3.58 -44.59
N PRO A 95 28.82 2.65 -44.46
CA PRO A 95 29.13 1.24 -44.35
C PRO A 95 29.44 0.61 -45.71
N PHE A 96 30.20 -0.48 -45.69
CA PHE A 96 30.31 -1.37 -46.86
C PHE A 96 29.04 -2.20 -47.01
N GLN A 97 28.42 -2.17 -48.19
CA GLN A 97 27.13 -2.83 -48.49
C GLN A 97 27.23 -3.85 -49.64
N GLY A 98 28.44 -4.12 -50.10
CA GLY A 98 28.70 -5.04 -51.21
C GLY A 98 28.93 -6.48 -50.78
N THR A 99 29.23 -7.32 -51.75
CA THR A 99 29.81 -8.64 -51.52
C THR A 99 31.34 -8.54 -51.59
N PHE A 100 32.06 -9.00 -50.58
CA PHE A 100 33.50 -9.18 -50.63
C PHE A 100 33.80 -10.68 -50.66
N ASP A 101 34.33 -11.16 -51.79
CA ASP A 101 34.61 -12.56 -52.05
C ASP A 101 36.13 -12.74 -52.21
N GLY A 102 36.78 -13.33 -51.23
CA GLY A 102 38.22 -13.53 -51.31
C GLY A 102 38.65 -14.66 -52.22
N GLN A 103 37.73 -15.45 -52.78
CA GLN A 103 38.04 -16.53 -53.71
C GLN A 103 39.07 -17.56 -53.17
N GLY A 104 39.16 -17.71 -51.84
CA GLY A 104 40.13 -18.55 -51.13
C GLY A 104 41.51 -17.93 -50.94
N ASN A 105 41.73 -16.66 -51.32
CA ASN A 105 43.00 -15.97 -51.13
C ASN A 105 43.23 -15.55 -49.68
N THR A 106 44.49 -15.28 -49.36
CA THR A 106 44.93 -14.82 -48.04
C THR A 106 45.21 -13.32 -48.03
N ILE A 107 44.69 -12.61 -47.02
CA ILE A 107 45.09 -11.26 -46.63
C ILE A 107 46.00 -11.41 -45.41
N SER A 108 47.21 -10.81 -45.42
CA SER A 108 48.19 -10.98 -44.34
C SER A 108 48.61 -9.68 -43.66
N ASN A 109 49.04 -9.80 -42.41
CA ASN A 109 49.75 -8.76 -41.66
C ASN A 109 48.92 -7.47 -41.46
N LEU A 110 47.65 -7.63 -41.09
CA LEU A 110 46.78 -6.52 -40.68
C LEU A 110 47.32 -5.88 -39.41
N LYS A 111 47.49 -4.55 -39.42
CA LYS A 111 47.89 -3.77 -38.25
C LYS A 111 46.99 -2.53 -38.09
N ILE A 112 46.35 -2.41 -36.93
CA ILE A 112 45.61 -1.21 -36.51
C ILE A 112 46.13 -0.83 -35.14
N THR A 113 46.48 0.44 -34.94
CA THR A 113 46.98 0.97 -33.67
C THR A 113 46.12 2.13 -33.15
N GLY A 114 45.99 2.22 -31.82
CA GLY A 114 45.30 3.31 -31.14
C GLY A 114 43.81 3.08 -30.85
N ASN A 115 43.20 4.04 -30.14
CA ASN A 115 41.90 3.86 -29.47
C ASN A 115 40.71 4.29 -30.34
N SER A 116 40.55 3.73 -31.53
CA SER A 116 39.40 4.01 -32.42
C SER A 116 38.33 2.91 -32.34
N SER A 117 37.06 3.28 -32.53
CA SER A 117 35.95 2.31 -32.61
C SER A 117 35.74 1.80 -34.04
N ASP A 118 34.94 0.73 -34.20
CA ASP A 118 34.72 0.06 -35.49
C ASP A 118 36.05 -0.46 -36.07
N ALA A 119 36.83 -1.18 -35.27
CA ALA A 119 38.19 -1.58 -35.63
C ALA A 119 38.23 -3.02 -36.18
N GLY A 120 38.80 -3.17 -37.38
CA GLY A 120 38.99 -4.44 -38.08
C GLY A 120 39.38 -4.24 -39.54
N LEU A 121 39.54 -5.33 -40.31
CA LEU A 121 39.71 -5.23 -41.76
C LEU A 121 38.56 -4.40 -42.38
N PHE A 122 37.34 -4.70 -41.93
CA PHE A 122 36.15 -3.88 -42.12
C PHE A 122 35.82 -3.14 -40.81
N GLY A 123 35.42 -1.87 -40.90
CA GLY A 123 34.97 -1.15 -39.72
C GLY A 123 33.47 -1.35 -39.50
N PHE A 124 32.68 -1.08 -40.54
CA PHE A 124 31.23 -1.21 -40.49
C PHE A 124 30.68 -1.75 -41.81
N THR A 125 29.93 -2.85 -41.77
CA THR A 125 29.25 -3.42 -42.94
C THR A 125 27.72 -3.41 -42.77
N THR A 126 26.92 -3.50 -43.84
CA THR A 126 25.46 -3.68 -43.72
C THR A 126 24.86 -4.25 -45.00
N GLY A 127 23.96 -5.24 -44.88
CA GLY A 127 23.19 -5.78 -46.01
C GLY A 127 23.99 -6.48 -47.12
N GLY A 128 25.29 -6.75 -46.90
CA GLY A 128 26.19 -7.42 -47.83
C GLY A 128 26.58 -8.84 -47.40
N GLU A 129 27.59 -9.41 -48.04
CA GLU A 129 28.19 -10.70 -47.66
C GLU A 129 29.72 -10.62 -47.77
N ILE A 130 30.42 -11.08 -46.74
CA ILE A 130 31.88 -11.10 -46.69
C ILE A 130 32.27 -12.58 -46.56
N LYS A 131 33.08 -13.10 -47.49
CA LYS A 131 33.27 -14.55 -47.56
C LYS A 131 34.55 -15.03 -48.24
N ASP A 132 34.82 -16.32 -48.06
CA ASP A 132 35.77 -17.12 -48.81
C ASP A 132 37.22 -16.57 -48.78
N PHE A 133 37.77 -16.29 -47.59
CA PHE A 133 39.17 -15.83 -47.46
C PHE A 133 39.85 -16.24 -46.16
N THR A 134 41.18 -16.14 -46.14
CA THR A 134 41.98 -16.27 -44.90
C THR A 134 42.56 -14.92 -44.52
N LEU A 135 42.41 -14.51 -43.25
CA LEU A 135 43.15 -13.41 -42.64
C LEU A 135 44.28 -13.98 -41.80
N ASN A 136 45.53 -13.85 -42.25
CA ASN A 136 46.69 -14.43 -41.58
C ASN A 136 47.56 -13.33 -40.91
N ASN A 137 47.77 -13.44 -39.60
CA ASN A 137 48.41 -12.43 -38.74
C ASN A 137 47.60 -11.13 -38.67
N ALA A 138 46.95 -10.90 -37.54
CA ALA A 138 46.17 -9.69 -37.26
C ALA A 138 46.55 -9.11 -35.90
N GLN A 139 46.97 -7.84 -35.89
CA GLN A 139 47.24 -7.06 -34.68
C GLN A 139 46.31 -5.85 -34.71
N VAL A 140 45.30 -5.85 -33.86
CA VAL A 140 44.26 -4.81 -33.83
C VAL A 140 44.16 -4.27 -32.42
N GLU A 141 44.56 -3.02 -32.23
CA GLU A 141 44.28 -2.23 -31.03
C GLU A 141 43.13 -1.27 -31.36
N GLY A 142 42.09 -1.27 -30.55
CA GLY A 142 40.90 -0.43 -30.73
C GLY A 142 40.28 0.03 -29.41
N TYR A 143 39.19 0.79 -29.50
CA TYR A 143 38.42 1.23 -28.33
C TYR A 143 37.14 0.40 -28.16
N LEU A 144 36.09 0.68 -28.94
CA LEU A 144 34.83 -0.09 -28.93
C LEU A 144 34.61 -0.82 -30.24
N ASP A 145 33.93 -1.96 -30.21
CA ASP A 145 33.54 -2.72 -31.40
C ASP A 145 34.78 -3.15 -32.21
N VAL A 146 35.53 -4.11 -31.65
CA VAL A 146 36.86 -4.49 -32.15
C VAL A 146 36.88 -5.97 -32.56
N GLY A 147 37.34 -6.26 -33.78
CA GLY A 147 37.61 -7.63 -34.21
C GLY A 147 38.47 -7.70 -35.48
N ALA A 148 39.12 -8.83 -35.72
CA ALA A 148 40.06 -8.94 -36.85
C ALA A 148 39.37 -8.74 -38.21
N VAL A 149 38.18 -9.33 -38.38
CA VAL A 149 37.42 -9.29 -39.64
C VAL A 149 36.55 -8.05 -39.72
N ALA A 150 35.72 -7.79 -38.70
CA ALA A 150 34.93 -6.57 -38.65
C ALA A 150 34.71 -6.06 -37.23
N GLY A 151 34.86 -4.75 -37.01
CA GLY A 151 34.45 -4.12 -35.75
C GLY A 151 32.94 -4.24 -35.54
N THR A 152 32.17 -3.68 -36.49
CA THR A 152 30.70 -3.75 -36.51
C THR A 152 30.21 -4.53 -37.75
N PRO A 153 30.00 -5.85 -37.66
CA PRO A 153 29.43 -6.67 -38.74
C PRO A 153 27.99 -6.30 -39.15
N HIS A 154 27.20 -5.75 -38.21
CA HIS A 154 25.80 -5.37 -38.42
C HIS A 154 24.98 -6.46 -39.15
N THR A 155 24.27 -6.14 -40.23
CA THR A 155 23.35 -7.03 -40.95
C THR A 155 23.99 -7.77 -42.13
N SER A 156 25.31 -7.72 -42.31
CA SER A 156 25.98 -8.48 -43.37
C SER A 156 26.21 -9.93 -42.96
N LYS A 157 26.16 -10.84 -43.93
CA LYS A 157 26.50 -12.25 -43.72
C LYS A 157 28.00 -12.47 -43.77
N TYR A 158 28.46 -13.46 -43.02
CA TYR A 158 29.86 -13.86 -42.99
C TYR A 158 29.99 -15.38 -43.17
N THR A 159 30.66 -15.81 -44.24
CA THR A 159 30.72 -17.23 -44.62
C THR A 159 32.13 -17.69 -45.03
N ASN A 160 32.58 -18.84 -44.54
CA ASN A 160 33.85 -19.46 -44.93
C ASN A 160 35.08 -18.53 -44.78
N ILE A 161 35.32 -18.03 -43.57
CA ILE A 161 36.45 -17.14 -43.26
C ILE A 161 37.34 -17.80 -42.23
N ASN A 162 38.66 -17.76 -42.45
CA ASN A 162 39.64 -18.26 -41.48
C ASN A 162 40.52 -17.11 -40.96
N VAL A 163 40.54 -16.87 -39.66
CA VAL A 163 41.53 -15.97 -39.02
C VAL A 163 42.63 -16.83 -38.41
N THR A 164 43.88 -16.67 -38.85
CA THR A 164 44.98 -17.58 -38.53
C THR A 164 46.29 -16.85 -38.23
N GLY A 165 47.30 -17.57 -37.74
CA GLY A 165 48.63 -17.02 -37.46
C GLY A 165 48.69 -16.33 -36.09
N LEU A 166 49.48 -15.27 -35.96
CA LEU A 166 49.53 -14.48 -34.72
C LEU A 166 48.35 -13.50 -34.66
N ILE A 167 47.44 -13.70 -33.71
CA ILE A 167 46.21 -12.91 -33.57
C ILE A 167 46.25 -12.18 -32.22
N GLN A 168 46.35 -10.86 -32.24
CA GLN A 168 46.40 -10.03 -31.03
C GLN A 168 45.35 -8.93 -31.16
N ILE A 169 44.21 -9.11 -30.49
CA ILE A 169 43.09 -8.18 -30.53
C ILE A 169 42.94 -7.57 -29.15
N ASP A 170 43.24 -6.28 -29.03
CA ASP A 170 43.13 -5.48 -27.82
C ASP A 170 42.02 -4.43 -27.98
N GLY A 171 41.10 -4.36 -27.03
CA GLY A 171 40.05 -3.35 -27.02
C GLY A 171 39.64 -2.92 -25.60
N TYR A 172 38.74 -1.95 -25.52
CA TYR A 172 38.15 -1.49 -24.27
C TYR A 172 36.87 -2.26 -23.92
N SER A 173 35.95 -2.43 -24.88
CA SER A 173 34.71 -3.21 -24.72
C SER A 173 34.15 -3.64 -26.09
N TYR A 174 33.35 -4.72 -26.11
CA TYR A 174 32.81 -5.36 -27.30
C TYR A 174 33.89 -5.88 -28.25
N VAL A 175 34.66 -6.84 -27.76
CA VAL A 175 35.86 -7.33 -28.43
C VAL A 175 35.67 -8.79 -28.82
N GLY A 176 35.88 -9.12 -30.09
CA GLY A 176 35.91 -10.52 -30.50
C GLY A 176 37.04 -10.86 -31.45
N GLY A 177 37.41 -12.14 -31.50
CA GLY A 177 38.52 -12.57 -32.34
C GLY A 177 38.28 -12.31 -33.83
N ALA A 178 37.04 -12.48 -34.30
CA ALA A 178 36.62 -12.09 -35.65
C ALA A 178 35.79 -10.80 -35.65
N PHE A 179 34.87 -10.65 -34.70
CA PHE A 179 33.84 -9.61 -34.73
C PHE A 179 33.67 -8.89 -33.39
N GLY A 180 33.51 -7.56 -33.42
CA GLY A 180 33.20 -6.76 -32.23
C GLY A 180 31.74 -6.89 -31.79
N LYS A 181 30.90 -5.95 -32.24
CA LYS A 181 29.50 -5.80 -31.78
C LYS A 181 28.48 -5.87 -32.91
N ASN A 182 27.22 -6.13 -32.55
CA ASN A 182 26.03 -5.93 -33.40
C ASN A 182 25.97 -6.91 -34.57
N ALA A 183 26.36 -8.17 -34.40
CA ALA A 183 26.13 -9.18 -35.43
C ALA A 183 24.63 -9.52 -35.53
N TYR A 184 23.94 -9.00 -36.56
CA TYR A 184 22.49 -9.14 -36.82
C TYR A 184 22.16 -10.07 -37.99
N ALA A 185 23.11 -10.87 -38.44
CA ALA A 185 22.93 -11.83 -39.53
C ALA A 185 23.72 -13.11 -39.27
N ASN A 186 23.36 -14.17 -40.00
CA ASN A 186 23.96 -15.49 -39.78
C ASN A 186 25.47 -15.49 -40.04
N ILE A 187 26.17 -16.20 -39.16
CA ILE A 187 27.61 -16.46 -39.23
C ILE A 187 27.77 -17.97 -39.43
N THR A 188 28.45 -18.36 -40.52
CA THR A 188 28.60 -19.77 -40.88
C THR A 188 30.04 -20.08 -41.28
N ASN A 189 30.67 -21.07 -40.66
CA ASN A 189 32.05 -21.47 -40.95
C ASN A 189 33.04 -20.29 -40.88
N VAL A 190 33.04 -19.58 -39.75
CA VAL A 190 34.03 -18.54 -39.46
C VAL A 190 34.91 -19.02 -38.32
N ASP A 191 36.15 -19.35 -38.65
CA ASP A 191 37.10 -20.00 -37.75
C ASP A 191 38.16 -19.00 -37.29
N VAL A 192 38.58 -19.11 -36.03
CA VAL A 192 39.65 -18.28 -35.44
C VAL A 192 40.66 -19.22 -34.82
N THR A 193 41.83 -19.39 -35.42
CA THR A 193 42.89 -20.29 -34.93
C THR A 193 44.19 -19.53 -34.69
N GLY A 194 44.41 -19.14 -33.43
CA GLY A 194 45.62 -18.43 -32.99
C GLY A 194 46.84 -19.34 -32.82
N GLY A 195 48.00 -18.88 -33.28
CA GLY A 195 49.30 -19.45 -32.94
C GLY A 195 49.81 -18.96 -31.58
N ASP A 196 51.01 -19.41 -31.20
CA ASP A 196 51.64 -19.05 -29.92
C ASP A 196 51.65 -17.52 -29.68
N GLY A 197 51.13 -17.09 -28.53
CA GLY A 197 51.05 -15.67 -28.15
C GLY A 197 49.82 -14.92 -28.67
N SER A 198 48.85 -15.64 -29.25
CA SER A 198 47.57 -15.06 -29.71
C SER A 198 46.56 -14.92 -28.57
N TYR A 199 45.80 -13.83 -28.58
CA TYR A 199 44.74 -13.57 -27.60
C TYR A 199 43.67 -12.61 -28.16
N VAL A 200 42.50 -12.67 -27.54
CA VAL A 200 41.45 -11.65 -27.62
C VAL A 200 41.28 -11.04 -26.24
N LYS A 201 41.42 -9.72 -26.13
CA LYS A 201 41.50 -9.05 -24.84
C LYS A 201 40.68 -7.77 -24.80
N ALA A 202 39.87 -7.62 -23.74
CA ALA A 202 39.22 -6.37 -23.40
C ALA A 202 39.57 -5.91 -21.97
N GLU A 203 39.97 -4.65 -21.83
CA GLU A 203 40.20 -4.01 -20.53
C GLU A 203 39.33 -2.76 -20.40
N SER A 204 38.27 -2.87 -19.60
CA SER A 204 37.40 -1.75 -19.20
C SER A 204 37.40 -1.55 -17.68
N GLU A 205 37.31 -0.28 -17.27
CA GLU A 205 37.05 0.13 -15.89
C GLU A 205 35.61 0.65 -15.69
N GLU A 206 34.88 0.94 -16.78
CA GLU A 206 33.56 1.57 -16.74
C GLU A 206 32.45 0.76 -17.44
N TYR A 207 32.79 -0.11 -18.40
CA TYR A 207 31.83 -0.88 -19.19
C TYR A 207 31.97 -2.38 -18.92
N ARG A 208 30.87 -3.10 -19.14
CA ARG A 208 30.91 -4.56 -19.33
C ARG A 208 31.81 -4.87 -20.53
N THR A 209 32.69 -5.85 -20.41
CA THR A 209 33.72 -6.07 -21.42
C THR A 209 33.20 -6.74 -22.70
N TYR A 210 32.25 -7.67 -22.61
CA TYR A 210 31.72 -8.42 -23.76
C TYR A 210 32.83 -8.98 -24.66
N VAL A 211 33.44 -10.08 -24.23
CA VAL A 211 34.58 -10.69 -24.91
C VAL A 211 34.25 -12.09 -25.39
N GLY A 212 34.44 -12.34 -26.68
CA GLY A 212 34.26 -13.65 -27.29
C GLY A 212 35.41 -14.02 -28.22
N GLY A 213 35.84 -15.28 -28.26
CA GLY A 213 36.83 -15.70 -29.25
C GLY A 213 36.35 -15.54 -30.71
N LEU A 214 35.02 -15.50 -30.94
CA LEU A 214 34.41 -15.19 -32.23
C LEU A 214 33.79 -13.80 -32.27
N VAL A 215 32.80 -13.53 -31.40
CA VAL A 215 32.01 -12.29 -31.37
C VAL A 215 31.98 -11.72 -29.95
N GLY A 216 32.28 -10.44 -29.78
CA GLY A 216 32.09 -9.77 -28.48
C GLY A 216 30.62 -9.70 -28.09
N PHE A 217 29.80 -9.05 -28.91
CA PHE A 217 28.37 -8.82 -28.62
C PHE A 217 27.47 -9.15 -29.81
N MET A 218 26.65 -10.19 -29.65
CA MET A 218 25.63 -10.58 -30.63
C MET A 218 24.46 -9.59 -30.68
N GLY A 219 23.93 -9.36 -31.88
CA GLY A 219 22.66 -8.65 -32.03
C GLY A 219 21.47 -9.51 -31.57
N GLU A 220 20.36 -8.86 -31.27
CA GLU A 220 19.08 -9.50 -30.93
C GLU A 220 18.39 -10.09 -32.17
N GLY A 221 17.60 -11.16 -32.01
CA GLY A 221 16.74 -11.68 -33.06
C GLY A 221 16.87 -13.19 -33.29
N ASN A 222 16.56 -13.65 -34.50
CA ASN A 222 16.62 -15.07 -34.90
C ASN A 222 17.90 -15.37 -35.69
N ILE A 223 19.06 -15.05 -35.13
CA ILE A 223 20.36 -15.22 -35.79
C ILE A 223 20.91 -16.61 -35.49
N THR A 224 21.48 -17.25 -36.51
CA THR A 224 22.15 -18.55 -36.37
C THR A 224 23.66 -18.39 -36.52
N ILE A 225 24.41 -18.83 -35.50
CA ILE A 225 25.85 -19.05 -35.54
C ILE A 225 26.07 -20.55 -35.72
N SER A 226 26.81 -20.96 -36.75
CA SER A 226 26.94 -22.37 -37.10
C SER A 226 28.30 -22.76 -37.66
N GLY A 227 28.80 -23.94 -37.28
CA GLY A 227 29.98 -24.54 -37.91
C GLY A 227 31.27 -23.77 -37.67
N CYS A 228 31.40 -23.03 -36.56
CA CYS A 228 32.57 -22.19 -36.29
C CYS A 228 33.51 -22.86 -35.29
N ASP A 229 34.79 -22.95 -35.62
CA ASP A 229 35.85 -23.52 -34.80
C ASP A 229 36.82 -22.43 -34.30
N VAL A 230 36.86 -22.23 -32.97
CA VAL A 230 37.65 -21.16 -32.34
C VAL A 230 38.69 -21.72 -31.39
N LYS A 231 39.95 -21.41 -31.67
CA LYS A 231 41.12 -21.77 -30.88
C LYS A 231 41.96 -20.54 -30.54
N ILE A 232 41.69 -19.92 -29.39
CA ILE A 232 42.37 -18.71 -28.93
C ILE A 232 42.15 -18.47 -27.42
N ASP A 233 43.09 -17.78 -26.78
CA ASP A 233 42.94 -17.32 -25.40
C ASP A 233 42.03 -16.08 -25.36
N VAL A 234 41.06 -16.06 -24.43
CA VAL A 234 40.09 -14.97 -24.27
C VAL A 234 40.20 -14.36 -22.87
N ILE A 235 40.37 -13.03 -22.83
CA ILE A 235 40.69 -12.29 -21.61
C ILE A 235 39.74 -11.08 -21.50
N GLY A 236 38.95 -11.00 -20.44
CA GLY A 236 38.14 -9.82 -20.12
C GLY A 236 38.41 -9.28 -18.71
N SER A 237 38.13 -8.00 -18.50
CA SER A 237 38.33 -7.38 -17.19
C SER A 237 37.12 -7.42 -16.27
N THR A 238 35.88 -7.23 -16.75
CA THR A 238 34.70 -7.00 -15.89
C THR A 238 33.66 -8.11 -15.94
N SER A 239 33.04 -8.36 -17.11
CA SER A 239 31.95 -9.33 -17.28
C SER A 239 31.70 -9.72 -18.77
N ASP A 240 30.82 -10.70 -19.01
CA ASP A 240 30.48 -11.28 -20.32
C ASP A 240 31.67 -11.86 -21.08
N VAL A 241 32.37 -12.80 -20.47
CA VAL A 241 33.55 -13.43 -21.09
C VAL A 241 33.23 -14.86 -21.47
N GLY A 242 33.23 -15.15 -22.78
CA GLY A 242 32.96 -16.47 -23.33
C GLY A 242 33.98 -16.93 -24.36
N GLY A 243 34.15 -18.24 -24.50
CA GLY A 243 35.08 -18.80 -25.49
C GLY A 243 34.71 -18.46 -26.94
N LEU A 244 33.41 -18.46 -27.27
CA LEU A 244 32.90 -18.07 -28.58
C LEU A 244 32.29 -16.67 -28.55
N LEU A 245 31.36 -16.42 -27.63
CA LEU A 245 30.55 -15.20 -27.60
C LEU A 245 30.64 -14.54 -26.23
N GLY A 246 30.76 -13.21 -26.17
CA GLY A 246 30.57 -12.51 -24.90
C GLY A 246 29.11 -12.64 -24.42
N ILE A 247 28.16 -12.43 -25.33
CA ILE A 247 26.72 -12.62 -25.06
C ILE A 247 26.01 -13.32 -26.21
N LEU A 248 25.09 -14.23 -25.89
CA LEU A 248 24.11 -14.81 -26.81
C LEU A 248 22.72 -14.24 -26.50
N HIS A 249 22.28 -13.31 -27.34
CA HIS A 249 21.03 -12.57 -27.14
C HIS A 249 19.76 -13.42 -27.33
N TYR A 250 18.62 -12.94 -26.82
CA TYR A 250 17.33 -13.63 -26.95
C TYR A 250 16.94 -13.94 -28.40
N GLY A 251 16.36 -15.13 -28.61
CA GLY A 251 15.92 -15.65 -29.93
C GLY A 251 17.02 -16.29 -30.79
N ASN A 252 18.30 -16.12 -30.43
CA ASN A 252 19.41 -16.60 -31.22
C ASN A 252 19.71 -18.09 -31.01
N THR A 253 20.34 -18.70 -32.01
CA THR A 253 20.79 -20.10 -31.98
C THR A 253 22.28 -20.21 -32.29
N MET A 254 23.02 -20.89 -31.42
CA MET A 254 24.39 -21.33 -31.67
C MET A 254 24.42 -22.85 -31.79
N THR A 255 24.93 -23.37 -32.91
CA THR A 255 24.92 -24.81 -33.19
C THR A 255 26.17 -25.30 -33.90
N ASN A 256 26.64 -26.51 -33.58
CA ASN A 256 27.81 -27.12 -34.22
C ASN A 256 29.06 -26.23 -34.18
N CYS A 257 29.35 -25.58 -33.04
CA CYS A 257 30.53 -24.74 -32.88
C CYS A 257 31.48 -25.32 -31.82
N THR A 258 32.78 -25.08 -31.98
CA THR A 258 33.80 -25.54 -31.02
C THR A 258 34.66 -24.41 -30.48
N TYR A 259 35.09 -24.55 -29.22
CA TYR A 259 36.07 -23.67 -28.57
C TYR A 259 37.23 -24.47 -27.97
N GLU A 260 38.47 -24.00 -28.13
CA GLU A 260 39.67 -24.50 -27.44
C GLU A 260 40.55 -23.32 -26.98
N GLY A 261 40.85 -23.21 -25.67
CA GLY A 261 41.75 -22.14 -25.20
C GLY A 261 41.74 -21.92 -23.70
N ASN A 262 42.46 -20.88 -23.26
CA ASN A 262 42.40 -20.37 -21.90
C ASN A 262 41.37 -19.23 -21.80
N LEU A 263 40.63 -19.20 -20.71
CA LEU A 263 39.63 -18.18 -20.38
C LEU A 263 40.06 -17.42 -19.12
N THR A 264 40.00 -16.10 -19.14
CA THR A 264 40.33 -15.28 -17.97
C THR A 264 39.38 -14.10 -17.82
N ILE A 265 38.81 -13.94 -16.63
CA ILE A 265 38.13 -12.74 -16.19
C ILE A 265 38.87 -12.15 -14.97
N THR A 266 39.42 -10.94 -15.11
CA THR A 266 40.39 -10.42 -14.11
C THR A 266 39.75 -9.78 -12.90
N ASN A 267 38.68 -9.01 -13.07
CA ASN A 267 37.95 -8.31 -12.02
C ASN A 267 36.45 -8.68 -12.13
N PRO A 268 36.07 -9.94 -11.84
CA PRO A 268 34.67 -10.34 -11.89
C PRO A 268 33.85 -9.44 -10.96
N ASP A 269 32.81 -8.84 -11.51
CA ASP A 269 31.89 -7.98 -10.76
C ASP A 269 31.03 -8.86 -9.82
N SER A 270 30.98 -8.47 -8.54
CA SER A 270 30.25 -9.22 -7.51
C SER A 270 28.73 -9.05 -7.58
N GLU A 271 28.22 -8.04 -8.32
CA GLU A 271 26.79 -7.72 -8.39
C GLU A 271 26.06 -8.39 -9.57
N VAL A 272 26.75 -8.74 -10.66
CA VAL A 272 26.16 -9.27 -11.91
C VAL A 272 26.28 -10.79 -12.09
N GLY A 273 26.75 -11.53 -11.08
CA GLY A 273 26.83 -12.99 -11.14
C GLY A 273 27.93 -13.49 -12.09
N ASP A 274 28.09 -14.82 -12.17
CA ASP A 274 29.15 -15.50 -12.92
C ASP A 274 28.95 -15.38 -14.45
N GLU A 275 28.98 -14.17 -15.05
CA GLU A 275 28.93 -13.88 -16.50
C GLU A 275 30.23 -14.32 -17.22
N PHE A 276 30.65 -15.55 -16.95
CA PHE A 276 31.89 -16.19 -17.38
C PHE A 276 31.63 -17.66 -17.73
N GLY A 277 31.58 -17.96 -19.03
CA GLY A 277 31.22 -19.29 -19.53
C GLY A 277 32.19 -19.84 -20.57
N ALA A 278 32.19 -21.16 -20.73
CA ALA A 278 33.10 -21.86 -21.62
C ALA A 278 32.82 -21.56 -23.11
N LEU A 279 31.55 -21.38 -23.49
CA LEU A 279 31.16 -21.02 -24.85
C LEU A 279 30.61 -19.59 -24.91
N VAL A 280 29.71 -19.22 -24.01
CA VAL A 280 29.09 -17.89 -23.96
C VAL A 280 29.28 -17.26 -22.59
N GLY A 281 29.64 -15.97 -22.52
CA GLY A 281 29.73 -15.25 -21.25
C GLY A 281 28.38 -15.14 -20.57
N THR A 282 27.35 -14.71 -21.31
CA THR A 282 25.97 -14.60 -20.82
C THR A 282 24.99 -15.13 -21.85
N ALA A 283 23.96 -15.85 -21.40
CA ALA A 283 22.83 -16.25 -22.23
C ALA A 283 21.60 -15.39 -21.87
N MET A 284 21.20 -14.49 -22.76
CA MET A 284 20.04 -13.63 -22.52
C MET A 284 18.77 -14.38 -22.90
N ASN A 285 17.94 -14.65 -21.91
CA ASN A 285 16.62 -15.27 -22.04
C ASN A 285 15.51 -14.25 -21.79
N SER A 286 14.43 -14.30 -22.55
CA SER A 286 13.31 -13.35 -22.46
C SER A 286 12.03 -13.99 -22.99
N ALA A 287 10.87 -13.44 -22.61
CA ALA A 287 9.59 -13.77 -23.23
C ALA A 287 9.58 -13.49 -24.75
N ALA A 288 10.50 -12.64 -25.24
CA ALA A 288 10.61 -12.24 -26.64
C ALA A 288 11.13 -13.36 -27.55
N GLY A 289 11.81 -14.39 -27.02
CA GLY A 289 12.33 -15.47 -27.84
C GLY A 289 13.27 -16.41 -27.10
N LYS A 290 13.21 -17.69 -27.48
CA LYS A 290 14.02 -18.77 -26.93
C LYS A 290 15.49 -18.66 -27.38
N THR A 291 16.42 -18.76 -26.43
CA THR A 291 17.86 -18.79 -26.72
C THR A 291 18.35 -20.23 -26.74
N THR A 292 19.09 -20.62 -27.79
CA THR A 292 19.46 -22.03 -28.03
C THR A 292 20.97 -22.23 -28.20
N ILE A 293 21.54 -23.19 -27.48
CA ILE A 293 22.88 -23.74 -27.68
C ILE A 293 22.72 -25.24 -27.89
N SER A 294 23.18 -25.76 -29.03
CA SER A 294 23.01 -27.19 -29.38
C SER A 294 24.25 -27.72 -30.10
N ASP A 295 24.64 -28.96 -29.85
CA ASP A 295 25.75 -29.60 -30.56
C ASP A 295 27.09 -28.81 -30.51
N CYS A 296 27.30 -28.01 -29.45
CA CYS A 296 28.51 -27.21 -29.27
C CYS A 296 29.45 -27.85 -28.23
N THR A 297 30.77 -27.70 -28.43
CA THR A 297 31.79 -28.28 -27.55
C THR A 297 32.86 -27.27 -27.16
N ALA A 298 33.22 -27.19 -25.87
CA ALA A 298 34.36 -26.42 -25.37
C ALA A 298 35.42 -27.33 -24.75
N THR A 299 36.68 -27.12 -25.12
CA THR A 299 37.88 -27.67 -24.49
C THR A 299 38.63 -26.53 -23.81
N VAL A 300 38.37 -26.33 -22.53
CA VAL A 300 38.95 -25.24 -21.74
C VAL A 300 40.21 -25.74 -21.03
N ASN A 301 41.36 -25.21 -21.45
CA ASN A 301 42.67 -25.57 -20.90
C ASN A 301 42.85 -25.04 -19.46
N GLN A 302 42.42 -23.80 -19.23
CA GLN A 302 42.38 -23.17 -17.93
C GLN A 302 41.32 -22.06 -17.93
N ALA A 303 40.52 -21.96 -16.87
CA ALA A 303 39.60 -20.85 -16.61
C ALA A 303 39.96 -20.14 -15.30
N LEU A 304 40.30 -18.85 -15.37
CA LEU A 304 40.63 -18.03 -14.19
C LEU A 304 39.58 -16.94 -13.97
N SER A 305 38.93 -16.93 -12.81
CA SER A 305 38.02 -15.86 -12.37
C SER A 305 38.57 -15.15 -11.14
N GLY A 306 38.94 -13.86 -11.28
CA GLY A 306 39.56 -13.09 -10.20
C GLY A 306 40.86 -13.70 -9.68
N GLY A 307 41.57 -14.46 -10.52
CA GLY A 307 42.76 -15.24 -10.16
C GLY A 307 42.48 -16.61 -9.50
N ARG A 308 41.22 -17.01 -9.34
CA ARG A 308 40.82 -18.36 -8.90
C ARG A 308 40.67 -19.27 -10.12
N ASP A 309 41.23 -20.47 -10.04
CA ASP A 309 41.02 -21.51 -11.05
C ASP A 309 39.62 -22.14 -10.88
N VAL A 310 38.78 -22.02 -11.90
CA VAL A 310 37.40 -22.53 -11.97
C VAL A 310 37.21 -23.52 -13.13
N THR A 311 38.30 -24.05 -13.68
CA THR A 311 38.30 -24.92 -14.88
C THR A 311 37.38 -26.14 -14.74
N ASP A 312 37.30 -26.72 -13.54
CA ASP A 312 36.49 -27.93 -13.30
C ASP A 312 34.99 -27.64 -13.15
N SER A 313 34.62 -26.40 -12.83
CA SER A 313 33.25 -25.95 -12.54
C SER A 313 32.64 -25.06 -13.62
N ILE A 314 33.43 -24.63 -14.62
CA ILE A 314 32.94 -23.77 -15.70
C ILE A 314 31.88 -24.50 -16.54
N THR A 315 30.78 -23.80 -16.80
CA THR A 315 29.63 -24.26 -17.57
C THR A 315 29.67 -23.73 -19.01
N PRO A 316 28.86 -24.26 -19.96
CA PRO A 316 28.83 -23.77 -21.33
C PRO A 316 28.46 -22.27 -21.44
N HIS A 317 27.70 -21.77 -20.47
CA HIS A 317 27.27 -20.38 -20.33
C HIS A 317 27.70 -19.87 -18.95
N GLY A 318 27.89 -18.56 -18.80
CA GLY A 318 27.88 -17.90 -17.49
C GLY A 318 26.45 -17.68 -17.01
N ASP A 319 26.13 -16.51 -16.48
CA ASP A 319 24.79 -16.24 -15.95
C ASP A 319 23.70 -16.12 -17.04
N PHE A 320 22.44 -16.25 -16.61
CA PHE A 320 21.28 -15.92 -17.40
C PHE A 320 20.81 -14.50 -17.07
N TYR A 321 20.49 -13.72 -18.10
CA TYR A 321 20.02 -12.34 -17.89
C TYR A 321 18.71 -12.28 -17.08
N ASN A 322 17.84 -13.28 -17.23
CA ASN A 322 16.72 -13.52 -16.33
C ASN A 322 16.90 -14.87 -15.65
N ASP A 323 16.80 -14.90 -14.32
CA ASP A 323 16.92 -16.12 -13.54
C ASP A 323 15.93 -17.20 -14.02
N VAL A 324 16.48 -18.37 -14.36
CA VAL A 324 15.72 -19.54 -14.83
C VAL A 324 15.19 -20.39 -13.67
N THR A 325 15.63 -20.13 -12.44
CA THR A 325 15.18 -20.83 -11.22
C THR A 325 13.89 -20.26 -10.64
N THR A 326 13.47 -19.09 -11.10
CA THR A 326 12.17 -18.48 -10.83
C THR A 326 11.26 -18.61 -12.05
N ASN A 327 9.94 -18.56 -11.86
CA ASN A 327 8.94 -18.60 -12.94
C ASN A 327 8.89 -17.27 -13.73
N ASN A 328 10.06 -16.81 -14.16
CA ASN A 328 10.23 -15.67 -15.04
C ASN A 328 10.22 -16.14 -16.49
N ALA A 329 9.64 -15.34 -17.37
CA ALA A 329 9.21 -15.72 -18.73
C ALA A 329 10.34 -16.04 -19.75
N GLY A 330 11.59 -16.24 -19.32
CA GLY A 330 12.72 -16.55 -20.20
C GLY A 330 12.86 -18.05 -20.44
N THR A 331 12.84 -18.49 -21.71
CA THR A 331 13.13 -19.88 -22.09
C THR A 331 14.52 -20.01 -22.70
N VAL A 332 15.28 -21.00 -22.24
CA VAL A 332 16.59 -21.38 -22.83
C VAL A 332 16.58 -22.84 -23.21
N ASP A 333 17.40 -23.24 -24.17
CA ASP A 333 17.64 -24.65 -24.47
C ASP A 333 19.10 -24.83 -24.74
N ILE A 334 19.79 -25.34 -23.73
CA ILE A 334 21.22 -25.51 -23.74
C ILE A 334 21.49 -26.99 -23.65
N GLN A 335 22.14 -27.50 -24.68
CA GLN A 335 22.78 -28.80 -24.73
C GLN A 335 24.18 -28.61 -25.32
N ALA A 336 25.19 -28.76 -24.47
CA ALA A 336 26.59 -28.58 -24.86
C ALA A 336 27.53 -29.48 -24.06
N THR A 337 28.73 -29.68 -24.57
CA THR A 337 29.80 -30.43 -23.90
C THR A 337 30.94 -29.50 -23.50
N VAL A 338 31.34 -29.50 -22.23
CA VAL A 338 32.52 -28.76 -21.74
C VAL A 338 33.47 -29.74 -21.08
N ASN A 339 34.71 -29.83 -21.57
CA ASN A 339 35.73 -30.75 -21.03
C ASN A 339 35.19 -32.18 -20.84
N ASP A 340 34.57 -32.73 -21.90
CA ASP A 340 33.92 -34.05 -21.97
C ASP A 340 32.70 -34.25 -21.03
N LYS A 341 32.16 -33.20 -20.42
CA LYS A 341 30.93 -33.24 -19.61
C LYS A 341 29.75 -32.62 -20.37
N GLU A 342 28.68 -33.39 -20.56
CA GLU A 342 27.42 -32.89 -21.12
C GLU A 342 26.66 -32.07 -20.06
N VAL A 343 26.13 -30.92 -20.47
CA VAL A 343 25.34 -30.00 -19.63
C VAL A 343 24.02 -29.67 -20.32
N THR A 344 22.92 -29.81 -19.58
CA THR A 344 21.55 -29.47 -20.02
C THR A 344 20.86 -28.55 -19.00
N VAL A 345 19.97 -27.67 -19.45
CA VAL A 345 19.17 -26.77 -18.59
C VAL A 345 17.70 -27.18 -18.55
N ASP A 346 17.10 -27.30 -17.36
CA ASP A 346 15.69 -27.66 -17.16
C ASP A 346 14.80 -26.41 -17.00
N ASN A 347 13.79 -26.25 -17.85
CA ASN A 347 12.85 -25.12 -17.81
C ASN A 347 11.49 -25.47 -17.17
N SER A 348 11.37 -26.67 -16.60
CA SER A 348 10.07 -27.19 -16.17
C SER A 348 9.61 -26.52 -14.87
N VAL A 349 8.36 -26.09 -14.84
CA VAL A 349 7.75 -25.37 -13.70
C VAL A 349 6.83 -26.29 -12.89
N ALA A 350 6.32 -27.34 -13.54
CA ALA A 350 5.39 -28.27 -12.95
C ALA A 350 5.62 -29.70 -13.46
N TYR A 351 5.26 -30.67 -12.62
CA TYR A 351 5.45 -32.10 -12.85
C TYR A 351 4.13 -32.85 -12.65
N VAL A 352 3.89 -33.86 -13.49
CA VAL A 352 2.83 -34.86 -13.31
C VAL A 352 3.45 -36.25 -13.40
N GLY A 353 3.70 -36.87 -12.24
CA GLY A 353 4.60 -38.02 -12.16
C GLY A 353 6.02 -37.62 -12.60
N ASP A 354 6.60 -38.37 -13.54
CA ASP A 354 7.92 -38.08 -14.11
C ASP A 354 7.86 -37.12 -15.32
N ASN A 355 6.66 -36.73 -15.76
CA ASN A 355 6.48 -35.84 -16.91
C ASN A 355 6.67 -34.38 -16.52
N LYS A 356 7.40 -33.64 -17.36
CA LYS A 356 7.84 -32.27 -17.15
C LYS A 356 7.07 -31.28 -18.01
N TYR A 357 6.63 -30.16 -17.44
CA TYR A 357 5.83 -29.14 -18.11
C TYR A 357 6.42 -27.75 -17.90
N VAL A 358 6.38 -26.92 -18.95
CA VAL A 358 6.90 -25.54 -18.93
C VAL A 358 5.86 -24.52 -18.46
N SER A 359 4.61 -24.94 -18.23
CA SER A 359 3.56 -24.13 -17.62
C SER A 359 2.64 -24.96 -16.71
N LEU A 360 2.04 -24.32 -15.70
CA LEU A 360 1.05 -24.97 -14.82
C LEU A 360 -0.23 -25.36 -15.58
N ALA A 361 -0.64 -24.54 -16.57
CA ALA A 361 -1.81 -24.83 -17.40
C ALA A 361 -1.64 -26.12 -18.21
N GLU A 362 -0.50 -26.31 -18.88
CA GLU A 362 -0.21 -27.54 -19.64
C GLU A 362 -0.14 -28.77 -18.72
N ALA A 363 0.41 -28.62 -17.51
CA ALA A 363 0.45 -29.70 -16.53
C ALA A 363 -0.97 -30.12 -16.10
N LEU A 364 -1.85 -29.15 -15.85
CA LEU A 364 -3.26 -29.41 -15.51
C LEU A 364 -4.05 -30.01 -16.67
N GLU A 365 -3.84 -29.55 -17.91
CA GLU A 365 -4.47 -30.12 -19.10
C GLU A 365 -4.08 -31.58 -19.35
N ALA A 366 -2.87 -31.98 -18.94
CA ALA A 366 -2.41 -33.36 -19.06
C ALA A 366 -3.08 -34.32 -18.07
N VAL A 367 -3.66 -33.81 -16.97
CA VAL A 367 -4.37 -34.63 -15.99
C VAL A 367 -5.80 -34.90 -16.47
N THR A 368 -6.05 -36.16 -16.86
CA THR A 368 -7.38 -36.66 -17.25
C THR A 368 -8.01 -37.53 -16.17
N ALA A 369 -9.30 -37.85 -16.31
CA ALA A 369 -10.03 -38.74 -15.40
C ALA A 369 -9.39 -40.13 -15.23
N GLU A 370 -8.73 -40.63 -16.27
CA GLU A 370 -8.07 -41.96 -16.34
C GLU A 370 -6.60 -41.93 -15.87
N SER A 371 -6.08 -40.78 -15.44
CA SER A 371 -4.66 -40.66 -15.05
C SER A 371 -4.39 -41.43 -13.75
N ASP A 372 -3.34 -42.25 -13.77
CA ASP A 372 -2.86 -42.98 -12.59
C ASP A 372 -2.33 -42.02 -11.50
N ASN A 373 -1.74 -40.90 -11.91
CA ASN A 373 -1.31 -39.80 -11.04
C ASN A 373 -2.10 -38.52 -11.38
N LYS A 374 -2.74 -37.94 -10.37
CA LYS A 374 -3.50 -36.69 -10.47
C LYS A 374 -2.91 -35.56 -9.63
N THR A 375 -1.66 -35.72 -9.20
CA THR A 375 -0.91 -34.71 -8.47
C THR A 375 -0.05 -33.90 -9.44
N VAL A 376 -0.34 -32.61 -9.52
CA VAL A 376 0.49 -31.60 -10.17
C VAL A 376 1.38 -30.98 -9.11
N THR A 377 2.70 -31.18 -9.21
CA THR A 377 3.67 -30.57 -8.30
C THR A 377 4.36 -29.39 -8.97
N ILE A 378 4.19 -28.19 -8.42
CA ILE A 378 4.90 -26.98 -8.83
C ILE A 378 6.30 -27.02 -8.21
N THR A 379 7.32 -27.00 -9.06
CA THR A 379 8.72 -27.15 -8.63
C THR A 379 9.51 -25.86 -8.73
N ARG A 380 8.88 -24.76 -9.16
CA ARG A 380 9.55 -23.49 -9.41
C ARG A 380 8.82 -22.34 -8.73
N SER A 381 9.53 -21.54 -7.95
CA SER A 381 8.93 -20.38 -7.27
C SER A 381 8.57 -19.29 -8.27
N GLY A 382 7.50 -18.55 -8.04
CA GLY A 382 7.14 -17.38 -8.84
C GLY A 382 5.64 -17.15 -8.97
N THR A 383 5.27 -16.22 -9.86
CA THR A 383 3.86 -15.88 -10.13
C THR A 383 3.27 -16.79 -11.21
N TYR A 384 2.04 -17.22 -11.01
CA TYR A 384 1.27 -18.07 -11.91
C TYR A 384 -0.07 -17.42 -12.26
N GLU A 385 -0.50 -17.60 -13.50
CA GLU A 385 -1.85 -17.23 -13.94
C GLU A 385 -2.90 -18.10 -13.24
N PRO A 386 -4.10 -17.57 -12.93
CA PRO A 386 -5.22 -18.35 -12.44
C PRO A 386 -5.57 -19.50 -13.38
N PHE A 387 -5.97 -20.63 -12.80
CA PHE A 387 -6.22 -21.87 -13.51
C PHE A 387 -7.59 -22.46 -13.19
N SER A 388 -8.00 -23.43 -14.01
CA SER A 388 -9.26 -24.16 -13.85
C SER A 388 -9.01 -25.65 -13.62
N ILE A 389 -9.73 -26.24 -12.68
CA ILE A 389 -9.71 -27.68 -12.40
C ILE A 389 -11.10 -28.25 -12.68
N ALA A 390 -11.16 -29.17 -13.64
CA ALA A 390 -12.39 -29.83 -14.08
C ALA A 390 -12.36 -31.36 -13.90
N VAL A 391 -11.30 -31.90 -13.31
CA VAL A 391 -11.14 -33.34 -13.05
C VAL A 391 -11.18 -33.59 -11.54
N SER A 392 -11.96 -34.59 -11.13
CA SER A 392 -12.06 -34.96 -9.71
C SER A 392 -10.82 -35.68 -9.20
N GLY A 393 -10.50 -35.46 -7.92
CA GLY A 393 -9.36 -36.09 -7.25
C GLY A 393 -8.00 -35.49 -7.62
N VAL A 394 -7.98 -34.24 -8.11
CA VAL A 394 -6.73 -33.55 -8.49
C VAL A 394 -6.12 -32.86 -7.28
N THR A 395 -4.81 -33.04 -7.10
CA THR A 395 -4.01 -32.30 -6.13
C THR A 395 -3.07 -31.35 -6.87
N VAL A 396 -3.10 -30.06 -6.54
CA VAL A 396 -2.07 -29.09 -6.95
C VAL A 396 -1.30 -28.71 -5.70
N GLN A 397 0.01 -28.91 -5.74
CA GLN A 397 0.88 -28.66 -4.58
C GLN A 397 2.19 -28.02 -4.99
N THR A 398 2.82 -27.27 -4.10
CA THR A 398 4.22 -26.86 -4.24
C THR A 398 5.17 -27.93 -3.72
N ALA A 399 6.38 -28.00 -4.28
CA ALA A 399 7.48 -28.75 -3.69
C ALA A 399 8.07 -28.01 -2.48
N ASP A 400 8.85 -28.70 -1.64
CA ASP A 400 9.48 -28.10 -0.47
C ASP A 400 10.35 -26.88 -0.87
N GLY A 401 10.14 -25.75 -0.20
CA GLY A 401 10.85 -24.50 -0.48
C GLY A 401 10.39 -23.75 -1.74
N VAL A 402 9.29 -24.17 -2.37
CA VAL A 402 8.71 -23.49 -3.53
C VAL A 402 7.53 -22.61 -3.14
N THR A 403 7.60 -21.34 -3.53
CA THR A 403 6.54 -20.33 -3.33
C THR A 403 5.81 -20.08 -4.64
N ALA A 404 4.53 -20.42 -4.72
CA ALA A 404 3.72 -20.25 -5.92
C ALA A 404 2.57 -19.27 -5.67
N THR A 405 2.72 -18.05 -6.22
CA THR A 405 1.74 -16.98 -6.05
C THR A 405 0.79 -16.92 -7.25
N VAL A 406 -0.51 -17.01 -7.01
CA VAL A 406 -1.57 -16.89 -8.01
C VAL A 406 -2.28 -15.56 -7.83
N LYS A 407 -2.19 -14.68 -8.83
CA LYS A 407 -2.83 -13.36 -8.80
C LYS A 407 -4.21 -13.42 -9.41
N THR A 408 -5.22 -12.91 -8.71
CA THR A 408 -6.62 -12.91 -9.14
C THR A 408 -7.20 -11.50 -9.21
N ASP A 409 -8.17 -11.33 -10.10
CA ASP A 409 -8.97 -10.12 -10.27
C ASP A 409 -10.38 -10.48 -10.78
N LYS A 410 -11.21 -9.47 -11.07
CA LYS A 410 -12.57 -9.65 -11.61
C LYS A 410 -12.66 -10.45 -12.91
N ASP A 411 -11.61 -10.45 -13.73
CA ASP A 411 -11.56 -11.10 -15.05
C ASP A 411 -10.82 -12.46 -15.00
N SER A 412 -10.02 -12.70 -13.95
CA SER A 412 -9.15 -13.88 -13.80
C SER A 412 -9.22 -14.47 -12.39
N LYS A 413 -9.78 -15.68 -12.25
CA LYS A 413 -10.00 -16.36 -10.97
C LYS A 413 -9.72 -17.85 -11.02
N VAL A 414 -9.47 -18.46 -9.87
CA VAL A 414 -9.30 -19.92 -9.76
C VAL A 414 -10.68 -20.58 -9.80
N ALA A 415 -10.90 -21.45 -10.78
CA ALA A 415 -12.18 -22.12 -10.98
C ALA A 415 -12.08 -23.62 -10.65
N VAL A 416 -12.74 -24.04 -9.58
CA VAL A 416 -12.81 -25.45 -9.16
C VAL A 416 -14.20 -25.99 -9.46
N THR A 417 -14.33 -26.75 -10.55
CA THR A 417 -15.64 -27.26 -11.01
C THR A 417 -15.87 -28.74 -10.70
N ALA A 418 -14.85 -29.44 -10.22
CA ALA A 418 -14.88 -30.86 -9.87
C ALA A 418 -14.87 -31.08 -8.35
N ALA A 419 -15.22 -32.30 -7.93
CA ALA A 419 -15.16 -32.75 -6.54
C ALA A 419 -13.76 -33.26 -6.15
N ASP A 420 -13.48 -33.31 -4.84
CA ASP A 420 -12.27 -33.90 -4.24
C ASP A 420 -10.96 -33.25 -4.73
N VAL A 421 -10.95 -31.93 -4.87
CA VAL A 421 -9.77 -31.16 -5.29
C VAL A 421 -8.96 -30.73 -4.06
N THR A 422 -7.64 -30.87 -4.11
CA THR A 422 -6.73 -30.39 -3.06
C THR A 422 -5.80 -29.32 -3.62
N LEU A 423 -5.73 -28.16 -2.98
CA LEU A 423 -4.74 -27.12 -3.23
C LEU A 423 -3.86 -26.99 -2.00
N LYS A 424 -2.53 -27.08 -2.19
CA LYS A 424 -1.57 -27.10 -1.09
C LYS A 424 -0.37 -26.20 -1.33
N GLY A 425 0.00 -25.37 -0.35
CA GLY A 425 1.22 -24.55 -0.44
C GLY A 425 1.14 -23.41 -1.44
N LEU A 426 -0.08 -22.95 -1.78
CA LEU A 426 -0.32 -21.89 -2.77
C LEU A 426 -0.65 -20.57 -2.09
N ASP A 427 -0.09 -19.48 -2.61
CA ASP A 427 -0.39 -18.12 -2.18
C ASP A 427 -1.33 -17.45 -3.16
N PHE A 428 -2.42 -16.88 -2.68
CA PHE A 428 -3.41 -16.21 -3.51
C PHE A 428 -3.45 -14.72 -3.18
N VAL A 429 -3.30 -13.88 -4.20
CA VAL A 429 -3.35 -12.42 -4.05
C VAL A 429 -4.48 -11.88 -4.92
N SER A 430 -5.47 -11.24 -4.29
CA SER A 430 -6.56 -10.54 -4.98
C SER A 430 -6.24 -9.04 -5.05
N GLU A 431 -6.08 -8.53 -6.28
CA GLU A 431 -5.71 -7.13 -6.51
C GLU A 431 -6.91 -6.18 -6.36
N ASP A 432 -8.15 -6.70 -6.52
CA ASP A 432 -9.38 -5.90 -6.50
C ASP A 432 -10.43 -6.39 -5.48
N GLY A 433 -10.06 -7.34 -4.62
CA GLY A 433 -10.92 -7.91 -3.59
C GLY A 433 -12.01 -8.84 -4.13
N THR A 434 -11.93 -9.26 -5.40
CA THR A 434 -12.78 -10.33 -5.95
C THR A 434 -12.46 -11.67 -5.30
N ALA A 435 -13.48 -12.53 -5.19
CA ALA A 435 -13.35 -13.90 -4.73
C ALA A 435 -12.33 -14.71 -5.52
N VAL A 436 -11.28 -15.13 -4.82
CA VAL A 436 -10.18 -15.95 -5.33
C VAL A 436 -10.70 -17.27 -5.87
N ILE A 437 -11.56 -17.93 -5.08
CA ILE A 437 -12.27 -19.15 -5.46
C ILE A 437 -13.76 -18.86 -5.39
N SER A 438 -14.44 -18.90 -6.54
CA SER A 438 -15.89 -18.70 -6.62
C SER A 438 -16.58 -19.61 -7.63
N GLY A 439 -17.62 -20.32 -7.16
CA GLY A 439 -18.48 -21.16 -7.98
C GLY A 439 -17.91 -22.55 -8.28
N GLY A 440 -18.81 -23.49 -8.63
CA GLY A 440 -18.47 -24.88 -8.93
C GLY A 440 -19.11 -25.89 -7.98
N ALA A 441 -18.89 -27.19 -8.24
CA ALA A 441 -19.31 -28.24 -7.31
C ALA A 441 -18.56 -28.09 -5.99
N CYS A 442 -17.25 -27.79 -5.99
CA CYS A 442 -16.36 -27.62 -4.83
C CYS A 442 -16.53 -28.63 -3.68
N ASP A 443 -17.21 -29.75 -3.93
CA ASP A 443 -17.54 -30.76 -2.95
C ASP A 443 -16.27 -31.51 -2.59
N GLY A 444 -15.86 -31.46 -1.33
CA GLY A 444 -14.59 -32.04 -0.88
C GLY A 444 -13.37 -31.21 -1.27
N LEU A 445 -13.51 -29.89 -1.49
CA LEU A 445 -12.35 -29.01 -1.66
C LEU A 445 -11.49 -29.02 -0.39
N THR A 446 -10.19 -29.23 -0.55
CA THR A 446 -9.19 -29.14 0.53
C THR A 446 -8.20 -28.03 0.22
N LEU A 447 -8.05 -27.09 1.15
CA LEU A 447 -7.04 -26.03 1.14
C LEU A 447 -6.10 -26.30 2.33
N ASP A 448 -4.83 -26.54 2.07
CA ASP A 448 -3.84 -26.90 3.09
C ASP A 448 -2.59 -26.02 2.94
N ASN A 449 -2.24 -25.26 3.98
CA ASN A 449 -1.05 -24.40 3.97
C ASN A 449 -1.09 -23.38 2.81
N CYS A 450 -2.19 -22.65 2.67
CA CYS A 450 -2.39 -21.62 1.64
C CYS A 450 -2.49 -20.22 2.25
N SER A 451 -2.13 -19.17 1.51
CA SER A 451 -2.37 -17.79 1.93
C SER A 451 -3.38 -17.09 1.01
N PHE A 452 -4.19 -16.18 1.56
CA PHE A 452 -5.21 -15.40 0.87
C PHE A 452 -5.11 -13.93 1.27
N GLU A 453 -4.48 -13.13 0.43
CA GLU A 453 -4.29 -11.70 0.65
C GLU A 453 -5.16 -10.87 -0.29
N ASN A 454 -5.77 -9.80 0.22
CA ASN A 454 -6.43 -8.79 -0.59
C ASN A 454 -5.69 -7.45 -0.48
N LYS A 455 -5.37 -6.87 -1.65
CA LYS A 455 -4.64 -5.61 -1.78
C LYS A 455 -5.54 -4.37 -1.92
N LYS A 456 -6.87 -4.53 -1.97
CA LYS A 456 -7.82 -3.42 -2.07
C LYS A 456 -7.94 -2.65 -0.75
N ASP A 457 -7.75 -1.32 -0.78
CA ASP A 457 -7.90 -0.46 0.41
C ASP A 457 -9.31 -0.46 1.03
N ASP A 458 -10.35 -0.36 0.18
CA ASP A 458 -11.74 -0.42 0.63
C ASP A 458 -12.21 -1.87 0.73
N LEU A 459 -12.07 -2.43 1.92
CA LEU A 459 -12.39 -3.83 2.21
C LEU A 459 -13.88 -4.17 2.05
N LYS A 460 -14.77 -3.19 1.88
CA LYS A 460 -16.19 -3.45 1.72
C LYS A 460 -16.47 -4.34 0.50
N ASP A 461 -17.38 -5.30 0.69
CA ASP A 461 -17.87 -6.27 -0.30
C ASP A 461 -16.78 -7.23 -0.84
N THR A 462 -15.62 -7.33 -0.15
CA THR A 462 -14.55 -8.27 -0.49
C THR A 462 -14.77 -9.63 0.13
N ILE A 463 -14.46 -10.70 -0.61
CA ILE A 463 -14.70 -12.10 -0.20
C ILE A 463 -13.50 -12.92 -0.65
N ALA A 464 -12.85 -13.70 0.23
CA ALA A 464 -11.77 -14.59 -0.20
C ALA A 464 -12.32 -15.87 -0.84
N LEU A 465 -13.20 -16.57 -0.12
CA LEU A 465 -13.80 -17.84 -0.54
C LEU A 465 -15.32 -17.72 -0.65
N TYR A 466 -15.86 -17.96 -1.85
CA TYR A 466 -17.30 -18.03 -2.10
C TYR A 466 -17.73 -19.42 -2.56
N ILE A 467 -18.26 -20.21 -1.62
CA ILE A 467 -18.44 -21.66 -1.77
C ILE A 467 -19.93 -22.02 -1.80
N HIS A 468 -20.37 -22.70 -2.87
CA HIS A 468 -21.77 -23.05 -3.08
C HIS A 468 -22.17 -24.40 -2.46
N GLN A 469 -21.35 -25.46 -2.65
CA GLN A 469 -21.52 -26.71 -1.92
C GLN A 469 -20.55 -26.72 -0.74
N PRO A 470 -21.06 -26.86 0.48
CA PRO A 470 -20.29 -26.44 1.63
C PRO A 470 -19.24 -27.43 2.11
N SER A 471 -19.18 -28.67 1.59
CA SER A 471 -18.16 -29.66 2.00
C SER A 471 -16.75 -29.17 1.66
N ILE A 472 -16.01 -28.67 2.65
CA ILE A 472 -14.69 -28.06 2.47
C ILE A 472 -13.82 -28.30 3.71
N THR A 473 -12.53 -28.51 3.49
CA THR A 473 -11.49 -28.49 4.53
C THR A 473 -10.55 -27.33 4.25
N VAL A 474 -10.39 -26.43 5.21
CA VAL A 474 -9.45 -25.31 5.16
C VAL A 474 -8.56 -25.43 6.38
N GLN A 475 -7.28 -25.69 6.18
CA GLN A 475 -6.35 -25.94 7.26
C GLN A 475 -5.00 -25.26 7.06
N ASN A 476 -4.45 -24.72 8.16
CA ASN A 476 -3.16 -24.03 8.18
C ASN A 476 -3.08 -22.88 7.15
N CYS A 477 -4.21 -22.23 6.85
CA CYS A 477 -4.24 -21.15 5.88
C CYS A 477 -4.28 -19.78 6.54
N ASP A 478 -3.71 -18.78 5.86
CA ASP A 478 -3.72 -17.39 6.31
C ASP A 478 -4.64 -16.54 5.44
N PHE A 479 -5.45 -15.68 6.08
CA PHE A 479 -6.37 -14.75 5.42
C PHE A 479 -6.12 -13.33 5.91
N THR A 480 -5.79 -12.41 5.01
CA THR A 480 -5.38 -11.05 5.38
C THR A 480 -6.18 -10.00 4.61
N ASN A 481 -6.74 -9.02 5.33
CA ASN A 481 -7.44 -7.84 4.81
C ASN A 481 -8.71 -8.15 3.99
N TRP A 482 -9.73 -8.78 4.60
CA TRP A 482 -10.98 -9.11 3.92
C TRP A 482 -12.21 -8.62 4.69
N GLU A 483 -13.31 -8.28 4.02
CA GLU A 483 -14.60 -8.21 4.72
C GLU A 483 -15.09 -9.62 5.05
N ARG A 484 -15.01 -10.58 4.12
CA ARG A 484 -15.37 -11.99 4.36
C ARG A 484 -14.23 -12.94 4.01
N GLY A 485 -13.82 -13.77 4.97
CA GLY A 485 -12.89 -14.87 4.70
C GLY A 485 -13.59 -15.99 3.94
N TYR A 486 -14.62 -16.55 4.56
CA TYR A 486 -15.47 -17.59 3.97
C TYR A 486 -16.93 -17.16 3.92
N TYR A 487 -17.58 -17.35 2.77
CA TYR A 487 -19.00 -17.08 2.59
C TYR A 487 -19.70 -18.20 1.80
N THR A 488 -20.85 -18.63 2.31
CA THR A 488 -21.72 -19.63 1.64
C THR A 488 -23.05 -19.02 1.23
N CYS A 489 -23.54 -19.36 0.04
CA CYS A 489 -24.92 -19.08 -0.37
C CYS A 489 -25.81 -20.32 -0.27
N GLY A 490 -25.80 -20.99 0.88
CA GLY A 490 -26.45 -22.28 1.10
C GLY A 490 -27.97 -22.24 1.30
N ASP A 491 -28.69 -21.27 0.73
CA ASP A 491 -30.15 -21.16 0.90
C ASP A 491 -30.91 -22.43 0.49
N ASN A 492 -30.33 -23.24 -0.40
CA ASN A 492 -30.88 -24.49 -0.92
C ASN A 492 -30.02 -25.73 -0.63
N SER A 493 -29.09 -25.67 0.33
CA SER A 493 -28.22 -26.80 0.71
C SER A 493 -28.17 -27.00 2.24
N ALA A 494 -27.75 -28.21 2.65
CA ALA A 494 -27.37 -28.51 4.03
C ALA A 494 -25.87 -28.19 4.19
N ALA A 495 -25.39 -27.95 5.41
CA ALA A 495 -24.02 -27.48 5.65
C ALA A 495 -22.91 -28.49 5.31
N GLY A 496 -23.19 -29.78 5.18
CA GLY A 496 -22.16 -30.78 4.80
C GLY A 496 -21.02 -30.87 5.82
N ALA A 497 -19.88 -31.42 5.40
CA ALA A 497 -18.68 -31.56 6.23
C ALA A 497 -17.75 -30.36 6.04
N ILE A 498 -17.73 -29.44 6.99
CA ILE A 498 -16.93 -28.20 6.95
C ILE A 498 -15.87 -28.29 8.04
N THR A 499 -14.59 -28.13 7.68
CA THR A 499 -13.49 -28.07 8.64
C THR A 499 -12.67 -26.81 8.43
N PHE A 500 -12.51 -26.02 9.49
CA PHE A 500 -11.58 -24.89 9.59
C PHE A 500 -10.65 -25.17 10.77
N GLU A 501 -9.41 -25.57 10.48
CA GLU A 501 -8.44 -25.98 11.50
C GLU A 501 -7.10 -25.23 11.37
N GLY A 502 -6.63 -24.60 12.45
CA GLY A 502 -5.29 -24.00 12.46
C GLY A 502 -5.09 -22.81 11.51
N ASN A 503 -6.15 -22.15 11.06
CA ASN A 503 -6.07 -21.00 10.16
C ASN A 503 -5.85 -19.69 10.92
N THR A 504 -5.24 -18.70 10.26
CA THR A 504 -5.13 -17.33 10.79
C THR A 504 -5.97 -16.37 9.96
N PHE A 505 -6.78 -15.54 10.63
CA PHE A 505 -7.56 -14.48 10.00
C PHE A 505 -7.13 -13.14 10.58
N THR A 506 -6.43 -12.33 9.80
CA THR A 506 -5.88 -11.03 10.21
C THR A 506 -6.61 -9.90 9.50
N ASN A 507 -7.20 -8.98 10.27
CA ASN A 507 -7.98 -7.86 9.74
C ASN A 507 -9.15 -8.33 8.85
N VAL A 508 -9.82 -9.41 9.26
CA VAL A 508 -10.97 -9.98 8.54
C VAL A 508 -12.26 -9.73 9.33
N ARG A 509 -13.18 -8.95 8.76
CA ARG A 509 -14.41 -8.54 9.46
C ARG A 509 -15.36 -9.69 9.76
N VAL A 510 -15.52 -10.62 8.81
CA VAL A 510 -16.37 -11.80 8.94
C VAL A 510 -15.58 -13.02 8.48
N PRO A 511 -14.72 -13.59 9.35
CA PRO A 511 -13.89 -14.75 8.99
C PRO A 511 -14.69 -15.94 8.46
N PHE A 512 -15.87 -16.16 9.06
CA PHE A 512 -16.76 -17.25 8.70
C PHE A 512 -18.21 -16.76 8.63
N ASP A 513 -18.80 -16.77 7.44
CA ASP A 513 -20.18 -16.35 7.15
C ASP A 513 -21.03 -17.52 6.63
N GLY A 514 -21.52 -18.34 7.57
CA GLY A 514 -22.25 -19.58 7.29
C GLY A 514 -23.77 -19.41 7.30
N TYR A 515 -24.43 -19.84 6.22
CA TYR A 515 -25.87 -19.70 6.02
C TYR A 515 -26.48 -20.88 5.24
N TRP A 516 -27.41 -21.61 5.87
CA TRP A 516 -27.95 -22.87 5.32
C TRP A 516 -29.46 -23.02 5.47
N GLY A 517 -30.14 -23.36 4.37
CA GLY A 517 -31.60 -23.44 4.30
C GLY A 517 -32.21 -24.84 4.35
N LYS A 518 -31.41 -25.92 4.27
CA LYS A 518 -31.88 -27.29 4.48
C LYS A 518 -31.41 -27.87 5.81
N PRO A 519 -32.16 -28.82 6.40
CA PRO A 519 -31.77 -29.52 7.63
C PRO A 519 -30.41 -30.21 7.53
N ALA A 520 -29.76 -30.34 8.69
CA ALA A 520 -28.57 -31.16 8.85
C ALA A 520 -28.82 -32.61 8.41
N THR A 521 -27.88 -33.16 7.65
CA THR A 521 -27.79 -34.58 7.23
C THR A 521 -26.84 -35.36 8.15
N GLU A 522 -26.68 -36.66 7.92
CA GLU A 522 -25.68 -37.47 8.65
C GLU A 522 -24.23 -37.00 8.40
N GLU A 523 -23.98 -36.41 7.23
CA GLU A 523 -22.68 -35.83 6.81
C GLU A 523 -22.45 -34.43 7.38
N THR A 524 -23.48 -33.80 7.96
CA THR A 524 -23.34 -32.43 8.47
C THR A 524 -22.46 -32.42 9.72
N ASP A 525 -21.33 -31.74 9.61
CA ASP A 525 -20.37 -31.56 10.69
C ASP A 525 -19.50 -30.33 10.43
N ILE A 526 -19.73 -29.25 11.17
CA ILE A 526 -18.98 -28.00 11.07
C ILE A 526 -17.98 -27.96 12.23
N GLN A 527 -16.69 -27.94 11.92
CA GLN A 527 -15.61 -27.89 12.89
C GLN A 527 -14.82 -26.58 12.68
N ILE A 528 -14.81 -25.70 13.67
CA ILE A 528 -14.01 -24.46 13.68
C ILE A 528 -13.09 -24.52 14.89
N THR A 529 -11.90 -25.08 14.71
CA THR A 529 -11.02 -25.48 15.81
C THR A 529 -9.60 -24.98 15.65
N GLY A 530 -8.98 -24.48 16.73
CA GLY A 530 -7.55 -24.12 16.68
C GLY A 530 -7.20 -22.94 15.78
N ASN A 531 -8.16 -22.11 15.35
CA ASN A 531 -7.90 -20.97 14.48
C ASN A 531 -7.54 -19.71 15.31
N THR A 532 -6.85 -18.76 14.69
CA THR A 532 -6.62 -17.42 15.23
C THR A 532 -7.48 -16.40 14.50
N PHE A 533 -8.32 -15.67 15.22
CA PHE A 533 -9.14 -14.58 14.69
C PHE A 533 -8.67 -13.25 15.26
N ASP A 534 -8.20 -12.35 14.40
CA ASP A 534 -7.77 -11.01 14.74
C ASP A 534 -8.62 -9.96 14.02
N SER A 535 -9.34 -9.14 14.80
CA SER A 535 -10.20 -8.09 14.23
C SER A 535 -9.42 -7.01 13.50
N GLY A 536 -8.12 -6.86 13.74
CA GLY A 536 -7.29 -5.81 13.12
C GLY A 536 -7.89 -4.43 13.32
N ASP A 537 -8.07 -3.69 12.22
CA ASP A 537 -8.58 -2.31 12.21
C ASP A 537 -10.11 -2.23 12.35
N TRP A 538 -10.82 -3.36 12.29
CA TRP A 538 -12.26 -3.38 12.48
C TRP A 538 -12.63 -3.21 13.96
N ASP A 539 -13.67 -2.42 14.22
CA ASP A 539 -14.27 -2.30 15.56
C ASP A 539 -14.65 -3.66 16.18
N ALA A 540 -14.96 -4.65 15.32
CA ALA A 540 -15.13 -6.05 15.68
C ALA A 540 -15.04 -6.98 14.46
N ALA A 541 -14.66 -8.24 14.71
CA ALA A 541 -14.80 -9.36 13.78
C ALA A 541 -15.93 -10.32 14.20
N TYR A 542 -16.54 -11.01 13.24
CA TYR A 542 -17.77 -11.75 13.44
C TYR A 542 -17.73 -13.16 12.85
N ILE A 543 -18.02 -14.17 13.68
CA ILE A 543 -18.29 -15.55 13.24
C ILE A 543 -19.80 -15.73 13.19
N GLN A 544 -20.35 -16.07 12.04
CA GLN A 544 -21.79 -16.11 11.80
C GLN A 544 -22.27 -17.53 11.56
N LEU A 545 -23.23 -17.98 12.38
CA LEU A 545 -23.97 -19.21 12.18
C LEU A 545 -25.45 -18.88 11.95
N TRP A 546 -25.93 -19.03 10.72
CA TRP A 546 -27.33 -18.78 10.36
C TRP A 546 -28.08 -20.09 10.09
N ASP A 547 -29.01 -20.41 11.00
CA ASP A 547 -29.91 -21.55 10.86
C ASP A 547 -31.15 -21.15 10.04
N TYR A 548 -30.93 -20.85 8.76
CA TYR A 548 -32.00 -20.36 7.89
C TYR A 548 -33.10 -21.40 7.65
N ALA A 549 -32.79 -22.69 7.77
CA ALA A 549 -33.78 -23.77 7.74
C ALA A 549 -34.88 -23.57 8.80
N GLN A 550 -34.56 -23.13 10.01
CA GLN A 550 -35.56 -22.88 11.05
C GLN A 550 -36.45 -21.68 10.72
N TYR A 551 -35.90 -20.63 10.11
CA TYR A 551 -36.69 -19.51 9.60
C TYR A 551 -37.64 -19.92 8.48
N GLN A 552 -37.20 -20.76 7.55
CA GLN A 552 -38.04 -21.28 6.47
C GLN A 552 -39.26 -22.05 7.01
N TYR A 553 -39.07 -22.87 8.04
CA TYR A 553 -40.20 -23.56 8.69
C TYR A 553 -41.07 -22.59 9.50
N TRP A 554 -40.49 -21.61 10.19
CA TRP A 554 -41.30 -20.60 10.89
C TRP A 554 -42.23 -19.83 9.94
N LEU A 555 -41.76 -19.54 8.72
CA LEU A 555 -42.53 -18.80 7.73
C LEU A 555 -43.69 -19.62 7.13
N ASP A 556 -43.44 -20.86 6.72
CA ASP A 556 -44.37 -21.68 5.93
C ASP A 556 -44.91 -22.92 6.65
N GLY A 557 -44.40 -23.24 7.84
CA GLY A 557 -44.70 -24.48 8.58
C GLY A 557 -44.39 -25.74 7.77
N GLU A 558 -45.28 -26.73 7.85
CA GLU A 558 -45.21 -27.98 7.09
C GLU A 558 -45.24 -27.75 5.55
N ASN A 559 -45.63 -26.56 5.08
CA ASN A 559 -45.59 -26.21 3.65
C ASN A 559 -44.20 -25.74 3.19
N SER A 560 -43.22 -25.61 4.08
CA SER A 560 -41.85 -25.25 3.71
C SER A 560 -41.29 -26.25 2.70
N LYS A 561 -40.79 -25.75 1.56
CA LYS A 561 -40.23 -26.60 0.49
C LYS A 561 -38.92 -27.27 0.90
N LEU A 562 -38.15 -26.65 1.79
CA LEU A 562 -36.79 -27.06 2.15
C LEU A 562 -36.72 -27.72 3.54
N ASN A 563 -37.64 -27.37 4.45
CA ASN A 563 -37.62 -27.88 5.82
C ASN A 563 -39.04 -28.13 6.37
N PRO A 564 -39.84 -29.03 5.79
CA PRO A 564 -41.21 -29.30 6.26
C PRO A 564 -41.28 -29.95 7.65
N GLU A 565 -40.16 -30.44 8.18
CA GLU A 565 -40.05 -31.08 9.49
C GLU A 565 -39.56 -30.15 10.61
N GLY A 566 -39.21 -28.89 10.29
CA GLY A 566 -38.77 -27.90 11.29
C GLY A 566 -37.43 -28.21 11.96
N LYS A 567 -36.55 -28.97 11.30
CA LYS A 567 -35.23 -29.36 11.82
C LYS A 567 -34.18 -28.26 11.65
N SER A 568 -33.19 -28.22 12.53
CA SER A 568 -32.03 -27.33 12.42
C SER A 568 -31.13 -27.71 11.23
N ALA A 569 -30.52 -26.70 10.60
CA ALA A 569 -29.45 -26.88 9.62
C ALA A 569 -28.07 -27.16 10.24
N LEU A 570 -27.94 -26.99 11.56
CA LEU A 570 -26.64 -26.87 12.22
C LEU A 570 -26.30 -28.11 13.06
N LYS A 571 -25.11 -28.65 12.78
CA LYS A 571 -24.32 -29.49 13.68
C LYS A 571 -22.89 -28.95 13.66
N ALA A 572 -22.50 -28.22 14.70
CA ALA A 572 -21.26 -27.44 14.73
C ALA A 572 -20.53 -27.54 16.08
N THR A 573 -19.19 -27.52 16.03
CA THR A 573 -18.29 -27.43 17.19
C THR A 573 -17.31 -26.29 16.97
N ILE A 574 -17.22 -25.38 17.94
CA ILE A 574 -16.24 -24.29 17.98
C ILE A 574 -15.43 -24.44 19.26
N SER A 575 -14.13 -24.71 19.14
CA SER A 575 -13.26 -25.00 20.30
C SER A 575 -11.78 -24.73 20.03
N GLY A 576 -11.06 -24.26 21.04
CA GLY A 576 -9.61 -24.08 21.02
C GLY A 576 -9.14 -22.94 20.13
N ASN A 577 -9.99 -21.98 19.78
CA ASN A 577 -9.60 -20.84 18.95
C ASN A 577 -9.00 -19.70 19.78
N THR A 578 -8.12 -18.92 19.16
CA THR A 578 -7.52 -17.71 19.74
C THR A 578 -8.22 -16.47 19.20
N TYR A 579 -8.62 -15.54 20.08
CA TYR A 579 -9.31 -14.32 19.70
C TYR A 579 -8.49 -13.08 20.07
N LYS A 580 -8.12 -12.27 19.08
CA LYS A 580 -7.41 -11.00 19.24
C LYS A 580 -8.35 -9.85 18.84
N GLY A 581 -8.44 -8.83 19.69
CA GLY A 581 -9.39 -7.73 19.51
C GLY A 581 -10.83 -8.12 19.88
N ASN A 582 -11.81 -7.45 19.29
CA ASN A 582 -13.22 -7.67 19.59
C ASN A 582 -13.81 -8.69 18.62
N VAL A 583 -13.96 -9.95 19.05
CA VAL A 583 -14.56 -11.01 18.24
C VAL A 583 -15.89 -11.46 18.84
N VAL A 584 -16.92 -11.60 18.00
CA VAL A 584 -18.27 -11.98 18.42
C VAL A 584 -18.77 -13.16 17.59
N ILE A 585 -19.28 -14.20 18.26
CA ILE A 585 -19.98 -15.31 17.63
C ILE A 585 -21.48 -15.02 17.64
N TYR A 586 -22.09 -14.95 16.46
CA TYR A 586 -23.52 -14.76 16.31
C TYR A 586 -24.25 -16.06 15.98
N LYS A 587 -25.24 -16.40 16.81
CA LYS A 587 -26.21 -17.46 16.57
C LYS A 587 -27.52 -16.86 16.08
N THR A 588 -27.82 -17.02 14.79
CA THR A 588 -29.00 -16.41 14.15
C THR A 588 -30.04 -17.47 13.87
N HIS A 589 -31.26 -17.28 14.39
CA HIS A 589 -32.37 -18.21 14.21
C HIS A 589 -32.11 -19.63 14.74
N CYS A 590 -31.14 -19.77 15.63
CA CYS A 590 -30.86 -21.03 16.32
C CYS A 590 -31.90 -21.29 17.41
N ASP A 591 -32.12 -22.57 17.73
CA ASP A 591 -32.93 -23.00 18.88
C ASP A 591 -34.41 -22.53 18.84
N TRP A 592 -35.00 -22.34 17.65
CA TRP A 592 -36.37 -21.84 17.49
C TRP A 592 -37.44 -22.93 17.47
N ASN A 593 -37.45 -23.83 16.49
CA ASN A 593 -38.39 -24.95 16.37
C ASN A 593 -37.80 -26.23 16.97
N THR A 594 -36.51 -26.44 16.71
CA THR A 594 -35.72 -27.54 17.24
C THR A 594 -34.38 -27.00 17.75
N ALA A 595 -33.83 -27.64 18.78
CA ALA A 595 -32.51 -27.27 19.29
C ALA A 595 -31.45 -27.44 18.18
N SER A 596 -30.63 -26.41 17.96
CA SER A 596 -29.51 -26.46 17.04
C SER A 596 -28.36 -27.21 17.72
N ALA A 597 -27.74 -28.18 17.02
CA ALA A 597 -26.64 -28.96 17.58
C ALA A 597 -25.31 -28.18 17.50
N VAL A 598 -25.25 -27.02 18.16
CA VAL A 598 -24.10 -26.11 18.18
C VAL A 598 -23.44 -26.16 19.55
N THR A 599 -22.18 -26.59 19.58
CA THR A 599 -21.34 -26.60 20.79
C THR A 599 -20.26 -25.53 20.65
N ILE A 600 -20.18 -24.61 21.62
CA ILE A 600 -19.13 -23.60 21.70
C ILE A 600 -18.43 -23.83 23.04
N GLU A 601 -17.18 -24.28 22.98
CA GLU A 601 -16.36 -24.57 24.17
C GLU A 601 -15.49 -23.38 24.59
N ASP A 602 -15.26 -22.45 23.66
CA ASP A 602 -14.44 -21.26 23.87
C ASP A 602 -15.13 -20.27 24.83
N THR A 603 -14.45 -19.94 25.94
CA THR A 603 -15.00 -19.07 27.00
C THR A 603 -14.64 -17.60 26.85
N ASP A 604 -13.61 -17.29 26.04
CA ASP A 604 -13.02 -15.96 25.95
C ASP A 604 -13.63 -15.10 24.82
N VAL A 605 -14.71 -15.61 24.21
CA VAL A 605 -15.42 -14.97 23.09
C VAL A 605 -16.86 -14.67 23.47
N LYS A 606 -17.38 -13.53 23.01
CA LYS A 606 -18.77 -13.16 23.24
C LYS A 606 -19.67 -13.95 22.29
N VAL A 607 -20.61 -14.72 22.84
CA VAL A 607 -21.68 -15.37 22.08
C VAL A 607 -22.96 -14.55 22.19
N VAL A 608 -23.58 -14.23 21.06
CA VAL A 608 -24.81 -13.43 21.00
C VAL A 608 -25.88 -14.16 20.20
N ASN A 609 -27.03 -14.40 20.82
CA ASN A 609 -28.20 -14.89 20.12
C ASN A 609 -28.94 -13.73 19.43
N ARG A 610 -29.39 -13.96 18.21
CA ARG A 610 -30.25 -13.02 17.47
C ARG A 610 -31.60 -13.62 17.20
N ASN A 611 -32.62 -12.83 17.50
CA ASN A 611 -34.00 -13.26 17.50
C ASN A 611 -34.82 -12.48 16.47
N LEU A 612 -35.88 -13.13 16.01
CA LEU A 612 -36.96 -12.51 15.26
C LEU A 612 -38.07 -12.14 16.23
N ILE A 613 -38.56 -10.92 16.11
CA ILE A 613 -39.62 -10.40 16.95
C ILE A 613 -40.86 -10.23 16.08
N VAL A 614 -41.95 -10.94 16.39
CA VAL A 614 -43.23 -10.81 15.70
C VAL A 614 -43.99 -9.63 16.28
N LEU A 615 -44.53 -8.78 15.42
CA LEU A 615 -45.33 -7.63 15.78
C LEU A 615 -46.80 -7.93 15.46
N ASP A 616 -47.56 -8.36 16.47
CA ASP A 616 -48.97 -8.68 16.31
C ASP A 616 -49.83 -7.42 16.38
N GLY A 617 -50.92 -7.36 15.60
CA GLY A 617 -51.81 -6.19 15.55
C GLY A 617 -51.33 -5.00 14.70
N LEU A 618 -50.16 -5.09 14.07
CA LEU A 618 -49.65 -4.04 13.18
C LEU A 618 -50.37 -4.03 11.83
N THR A 619 -50.81 -2.86 11.37
CA THR A 619 -51.43 -2.67 10.05
C THR A 619 -50.44 -2.10 9.03
N GLU A 620 -50.81 -2.08 7.75
CA GLU A 620 -49.96 -1.53 6.68
C GLU A 620 -49.65 -0.03 6.79
N ASN A 621 -50.44 0.70 7.57
CA ASN A 621 -50.28 2.14 7.78
C ASN A 621 -49.42 2.47 9.02
N ASP A 622 -49.10 1.47 9.83
CA ASP A 622 -48.30 1.64 11.03
C ASP A 622 -46.81 1.48 10.70
N LYS A 623 -45.95 2.14 11.47
CA LYS A 623 -44.49 2.01 11.36
C LYS A 623 -43.90 1.70 12.72
N VAL A 624 -42.90 0.83 12.77
CA VAL A 624 -42.12 0.56 13.98
C VAL A 624 -40.64 0.78 13.70
N THR A 625 -40.01 1.62 14.51
CA THR A 625 -38.55 1.75 14.59
C THR A 625 -38.06 1.32 15.97
N VAL A 626 -36.80 0.93 16.08
CA VAL A 626 -36.21 0.38 17.30
C VAL A 626 -34.96 1.16 17.67
N THR A 627 -34.85 1.55 18.94
CA THR A 627 -33.62 2.07 19.55
C THR A 627 -33.20 1.16 20.69
N LYS A 628 -31.95 1.28 21.16
CA LYS A 628 -31.57 0.71 22.45
C LYS A 628 -32.40 1.34 23.57
N ALA A 629 -32.45 0.70 24.74
CA ALA A 629 -33.20 1.20 25.89
C ALA A 629 -32.77 2.59 26.37
N ASP A 630 -31.52 2.98 26.14
CA ASP A 630 -30.98 4.32 26.43
C ASP A 630 -31.34 5.38 25.37
N GLY A 631 -32.06 4.98 24.31
CA GLY A 631 -32.45 5.83 23.18
C GLY A 631 -31.41 5.97 22.07
N SER A 632 -30.25 5.30 22.18
CA SER A 632 -29.21 5.33 21.14
C SER A 632 -29.56 4.41 19.95
N PRO A 633 -29.02 4.68 18.75
CA PRO A 633 -29.29 3.86 17.57
C PRO A 633 -28.67 2.46 17.67
N ILE A 634 -29.23 1.52 16.91
CA ILE A 634 -28.68 0.18 16.74
C ILE A 634 -27.50 0.26 15.75
N THR A 635 -26.33 -0.21 16.18
CA THR A 635 -25.09 -0.21 15.39
C THR A 635 -24.47 -1.60 15.28
N ALA A 636 -25.10 -2.61 15.89
CA ALA A 636 -24.61 -3.99 15.84
C ALA A 636 -24.75 -4.55 14.42
N PHE A 637 -23.73 -5.31 13.99
CA PHE A 637 -23.69 -5.88 12.65
C PHE A 637 -24.87 -6.84 12.41
N ASN A 638 -25.64 -6.61 11.34
CA ASN A 638 -26.82 -7.38 10.95
C ASN A 638 -27.99 -7.40 11.97
N ASP A 639 -28.06 -6.42 12.88
CA ASP A 639 -29.29 -6.12 13.62
C ASP A 639 -30.19 -5.17 12.81
N PHE A 640 -31.50 -5.36 12.92
CA PHE A 640 -32.53 -4.59 12.22
C PHE A 640 -33.22 -3.61 13.18
N ASP A 641 -33.38 -2.36 12.72
CA ASP A 641 -33.99 -1.27 13.50
C ASP A 641 -35.41 -0.91 13.05
N THR A 642 -35.96 -1.64 12.09
CA THR A 642 -37.25 -1.34 11.46
C THR A 642 -38.05 -2.60 11.21
N ALA A 643 -39.38 -2.47 11.33
CA ALA A 643 -40.30 -3.55 10.99
C ALA A 643 -40.35 -3.81 9.49
N VAL A 644 -40.34 -5.10 9.13
CA VAL A 644 -40.47 -5.59 7.76
C VAL A 644 -41.63 -6.58 7.67
N LYS A 645 -42.35 -6.55 6.54
CA LYS A 645 -43.40 -7.53 6.26
C LYS A 645 -42.77 -8.83 5.71
N LYS A 646 -43.09 -9.96 6.32
CA LYS A 646 -42.68 -11.31 5.90
C LYS A 646 -43.91 -12.20 5.85
N GLY A 647 -44.36 -12.55 4.64
CA GLY A 647 -45.65 -13.19 4.43
C GLY A 647 -46.81 -12.28 4.88
N GLU A 648 -47.68 -12.80 5.74
CA GLU A 648 -48.79 -12.04 6.35
C GLU A 648 -48.42 -11.36 7.68
N LYS A 649 -47.19 -11.54 8.17
CA LYS A 649 -46.73 -11.05 9.48
C LYS A 649 -45.79 -9.84 9.34
N TYR A 650 -45.73 -9.01 10.37
CA TYR A 650 -44.71 -7.96 10.52
C TYR A 650 -43.69 -8.38 11.57
N VAL A 651 -42.41 -8.15 11.31
CA VAL A 651 -41.33 -8.59 12.20
C VAL A 651 -40.18 -7.59 12.27
N ILE A 652 -39.46 -7.58 13.40
CA ILE A 652 -38.05 -7.19 13.41
C ILE A 652 -37.25 -8.46 13.08
N TYR A 653 -36.55 -8.45 11.94
CA TYR A 653 -36.04 -9.69 11.33
C TYR A 653 -34.92 -10.37 12.14
N SER A 654 -33.98 -9.58 12.64
CA SER A 654 -32.85 -10.06 13.45
C SER A 654 -32.48 -8.96 14.42
N LEU A 655 -32.53 -9.26 15.72
CA LEU A 655 -32.16 -8.34 16.78
C LEU A 655 -31.42 -9.10 17.87
N SER A 656 -30.26 -8.59 18.29
CA SER A 656 -29.48 -9.19 19.37
C SER A 656 -30.26 -9.23 20.69
N GLU A 657 -29.93 -10.17 21.56
CA GLU A 657 -30.43 -10.16 22.94
C GLU A 657 -30.06 -8.86 23.66
N GLY A 658 -31.02 -8.27 24.39
CA GLY A 658 -30.84 -6.99 25.05
C GLY A 658 -32.14 -6.21 25.27
N ASP A 659 -32.02 -5.02 25.85
CA ASP A 659 -33.14 -4.12 26.13
C ASP A 659 -33.25 -3.02 25.07
N TYR A 660 -34.46 -2.86 24.53
CA TYR A 660 -34.78 -1.97 23.43
C TYR A 660 -36.05 -1.16 23.71
N THR A 661 -36.22 -0.07 22.95
CA THR A 661 -37.45 0.72 22.91
C THR A 661 -37.99 0.70 21.50
N PHE A 662 -39.22 0.18 21.35
CA PHE A 662 -39.92 0.10 20.08
C PHE A 662 -40.83 1.33 19.96
N HIS A 663 -40.64 2.10 18.89
CA HIS A 663 -41.38 3.33 18.61
C HIS A 663 -42.47 3.02 17.58
N VAL A 664 -43.69 2.83 18.05
CA VAL A 664 -44.85 2.47 17.23
C VAL A 664 -45.56 3.74 16.79
N SER A 665 -45.58 3.98 15.49
CA SER A 665 -46.25 5.11 14.86
C SER A 665 -47.59 4.66 14.27
N GLN A 666 -48.70 5.18 14.81
CA GLN A 666 -50.06 4.85 14.39
C GLN A 666 -50.85 6.12 14.09
N LYS A 667 -51.69 6.09 13.04
CA LYS A 667 -52.47 7.26 12.62
C LYS A 667 -53.88 7.21 13.22
N ALA A 668 -54.29 8.28 13.91
CA ALA A 668 -55.66 8.42 14.39
C ALA A 668 -56.62 8.83 13.26
N ASP A 669 -57.87 8.33 13.31
CA ASP A 669 -58.92 8.71 12.37
C ASP A 669 -59.10 10.23 12.31
N ASN A 670 -59.22 10.78 11.09
CA ASN A 670 -59.38 12.21 10.83
C ASN A 670 -58.25 13.11 11.38
N SER A 671 -57.06 12.56 11.68
CA SER A 671 -55.87 13.35 11.99
C SER A 671 -54.91 13.43 10.82
N SER A 672 -54.25 14.59 10.69
CA SER A 672 -53.04 14.75 9.87
C SER A 672 -51.82 14.11 10.55
N ASP A 673 -51.80 14.09 11.88
CA ASP A 673 -50.64 13.72 12.67
C ASP A 673 -50.67 12.23 13.03
N THR A 674 -49.49 11.66 13.20
CA THR A 674 -49.28 10.27 13.61
C THR A 674 -48.85 10.25 15.07
N ILE A 675 -49.49 9.43 15.89
CA ILE A 675 -49.15 9.27 17.31
C ILE A 675 -48.02 8.26 17.43
N VAL A 676 -47.04 8.56 18.28
CA VAL A 676 -45.92 7.66 18.56
C VAL A 676 -46.01 7.13 19.99
N THR A 677 -46.07 5.81 20.13
CA THR A 677 -46.09 5.10 21.41
C THR A 677 -44.77 4.36 21.58
N GLU A 678 -44.17 4.46 22.76
CA GLU A 678 -42.93 3.76 23.11
C GLU A 678 -43.26 2.49 23.90
N ILE A 679 -42.76 1.35 23.43
CA ILE A 679 -42.91 0.06 24.10
C ILE A 679 -41.51 -0.43 24.49
N PRO A 680 -41.17 -0.53 25.79
CA PRO A 680 -39.94 -1.17 26.21
C PRO A 680 -40.03 -2.68 25.95
N VAL A 681 -39.03 -3.23 25.26
CA VAL A 681 -38.98 -4.64 24.88
C VAL A 681 -37.60 -5.20 25.26
N THR A 682 -37.60 -6.23 26.10
CA THR A 682 -36.41 -7.06 26.35
C THR A 682 -36.42 -8.22 25.38
N VAL A 683 -35.44 -8.26 24.48
CA VAL A 683 -35.22 -9.40 23.57
C VAL A 683 -34.52 -10.50 24.35
N ALA A 684 -35.25 -11.58 24.62
CA ALA A 684 -34.73 -12.72 25.36
C ALA A 684 -33.99 -13.70 24.43
N PRO A 685 -33.08 -14.53 24.96
CA PRO A 685 -32.55 -15.67 24.21
C PRO A 685 -33.70 -16.58 23.69
N PRO A 686 -33.53 -17.21 22.51
CA PRO A 686 -34.56 -18.03 21.91
C PRO A 686 -34.88 -19.25 22.79
N LYS A 687 -36.14 -19.69 22.72
CA LYS A 687 -36.61 -20.93 23.37
C LYS A 687 -37.27 -21.81 22.34
N VAL A 688 -36.93 -23.10 22.36
CA VAL A 688 -37.49 -24.09 21.44
C VAL A 688 -39.01 -24.14 21.55
N GLY A 689 -39.69 -23.95 20.42
CA GLY A 689 -41.13 -23.88 20.26
C GLY A 689 -41.74 -22.48 20.44
N GLU A 690 -40.96 -21.45 20.77
CA GLU A 690 -41.45 -20.11 21.06
C GLU A 690 -40.77 -19.07 20.16
N VAL A 691 -41.58 -18.14 19.62
CA VAL A 691 -41.08 -16.91 19.01
C VAL A 691 -41.59 -15.75 19.84
N GLN A 692 -40.72 -14.76 20.08
CA GLN A 692 -41.11 -13.60 20.86
C GLN A 692 -42.09 -12.73 20.07
N GLU A 693 -43.30 -12.57 20.61
CA GLU A 693 -44.34 -11.72 20.04
C GLU A 693 -44.49 -10.44 20.89
N VAL A 694 -44.67 -9.31 20.22
CA VAL A 694 -44.97 -8.01 20.82
C VAL A 694 -46.34 -7.58 20.31
N GLU A 695 -47.31 -7.52 21.22
CA GLU A 695 -48.67 -7.07 20.91
C GLU A 695 -48.69 -5.55 20.69
N ILE A 696 -49.14 -5.14 19.51
CA ILE A 696 -49.32 -3.74 19.13
C ILE A 696 -50.79 -3.37 19.25
N VAL A 697 -51.12 -2.67 20.34
CA VAL A 697 -52.51 -2.28 20.64
C VAL A 697 -52.91 -1.05 19.80
N PRO A 698 -54.07 -1.06 19.11
CA PRO A 698 -54.62 0.13 18.45
C PRO A 698 -54.91 1.27 19.44
N ILE A 699 -54.77 2.51 18.99
CA ILE A 699 -55.01 3.70 19.82
C ILE A 699 -56.48 3.76 20.24
N ALA A 700 -56.74 3.78 21.56
CA ALA A 700 -58.08 3.97 22.12
C ALA A 700 -58.67 5.36 21.80
N GLU A 701 -59.99 5.47 21.72
CA GLU A 701 -60.68 6.68 21.25
C GLU A 701 -60.33 7.94 22.06
N GLU A 702 -60.24 7.81 23.39
CA GLU A 702 -59.85 8.89 24.30
C GLU A 702 -58.37 9.28 24.22
N GLU A 703 -57.54 8.44 23.60
CA GLU A 703 -56.10 8.64 23.45
C GLU A 703 -55.71 9.23 22.08
N LYS A 704 -56.68 9.39 21.17
CA LYS A 704 -56.50 10.01 19.85
C LYS A 704 -56.15 11.51 19.90
N PHE A 705 -56.39 12.16 21.03
CA PHE A 705 -56.12 13.59 21.18
C PHE A 705 -54.64 13.83 21.50
N VAL A 706 -54.00 14.64 20.67
CA VAL A 706 -52.55 14.92 20.77
C VAL A 706 -52.26 16.27 21.40
N ALA A 707 -53.19 17.22 21.36
CA ALA A 707 -53.00 18.57 21.88
C ALA A 707 -54.26 19.09 22.59
N GLN A 708 -54.08 19.99 23.54
CA GLN A 708 -55.15 20.64 24.29
C GLN A 708 -54.93 22.15 24.35
N VAL A 709 -55.98 22.94 24.09
CA VAL A 709 -55.95 24.41 24.25
C VAL A 709 -56.37 24.80 25.66
N GLU A 710 -55.81 25.90 26.16
CA GLU A 710 -56.22 26.56 27.40
C GLU A 710 -57.75 26.79 27.43
N GLY A 711 -58.43 26.21 28.43
CA GLY A 711 -59.90 26.10 28.47
C GLY A 711 -60.44 24.67 28.36
N GLY A 712 -59.60 23.72 27.95
CA GLY A 712 -59.84 22.28 28.10
C GLY A 712 -60.17 21.52 26.81
N GLU A 713 -60.41 22.21 25.70
CA GLU A 713 -60.72 21.60 24.39
C GLU A 713 -59.53 20.84 23.82
N LYS A 714 -59.78 19.64 23.28
CA LYS A 714 -58.77 18.69 22.82
C LYS A 714 -58.84 18.51 21.29
N TYR A 715 -57.68 18.32 20.67
CA TYR A 715 -57.53 18.20 19.22
C TYR A 715 -56.70 16.97 18.85
N THR A 716 -57.03 16.36 17.72
CA THR A 716 -56.33 15.18 17.17
C THR A 716 -55.08 15.53 16.36
N SER A 717 -54.86 16.81 16.02
CA SER A 717 -53.61 17.32 15.45
C SER A 717 -53.12 18.59 16.15
N VAL A 718 -51.80 18.76 16.20
CA VAL A 718 -51.14 19.94 16.78
C VAL A 718 -51.47 21.18 15.96
N LYS A 719 -51.51 21.04 14.63
CA LYS A 719 -51.88 22.13 13.74
C LYS A 719 -53.30 22.65 14.01
N ALA A 720 -54.28 21.77 14.20
CA ALA A 720 -55.65 22.19 14.51
C ALA A 720 -55.74 22.94 15.84
N ALA A 721 -55.01 22.51 16.87
CA ALA A 721 -54.95 23.21 18.15
C ALA A 721 -54.30 24.61 18.02
N ILE A 722 -53.22 24.73 17.25
CA ILE A 722 -52.56 26.02 16.94
C ILE A 722 -53.49 26.93 16.15
N ASP A 723 -54.26 26.40 15.19
CA ASP A 723 -55.20 27.22 14.42
C ASP A 723 -56.35 27.73 15.32
N ALA A 724 -56.83 26.91 16.25
CA ALA A 724 -57.96 27.23 17.14
C ALA A 724 -57.61 28.14 18.34
N VAL A 725 -56.38 28.12 18.85
CA VAL A 725 -55.99 28.93 20.02
C VAL A 725 -56.10 30.44 19.73
N GLY A 726 -56.63 31.19 20.70
CA GLY A 726 -56.68 32.65 20.65
C GLY A 726 -55.30 33.32 20.78
N GLU A 727 -55.23 34.64 20.58
CA GLU A 727 -54.02 35.42 20.92
C GLU A 727 -53.65 35.22 22.40
N GLU A 728 -52.35 35.09 22.65
CA GLU A 728 -51.72 34.82 23.95
C GLU A 728 -52.06 33.46 24.59
N GLY A 729 -52.87 32.61 23.94
CA GLY A 729 -53.29 31.32 24.51
C GLY A 729 -52.20 30.24 24.47
N THR A 730 -52.38 29.20 25.30
CA THR A 730 -51.46 28.05 25.39
C THR A 730 -52.04 26.78 24.73
N VAL A 731 -51.21 26.12 23.91
CA VAL A 731 -51.43 24.76 23.41
C VAL A 731 -50.52 23.81 24.16
N LYS A 732 -51.08 22.83 24.86
CA LYS A 732 -50.35 21.80 25.61
C LYS A 732 -50.35 20.48 24.87
N LEU A 733 -49.17 19.89 24.68
CA LEU A 733 -48.99 18.60 24.02
C LEU A 733 -49.30 17.45 25.00
N LEU A 734 -50.10 16.48 24.52
CA LEU A 734 -50.57 15.35 25.31
C LEU A 734 -49.81 14.05 24.98
N ARG A 735 -49.29 13.92 23.76
CA ARG A 735 -48.65 12.72 23.22
C ARG A 735 -47.44 13.07 22.34
N ASN A 736 -46.54 12.11 22.15
CA ASN A 736 -45.50 12.22 21.13
C ASN A 736 -46.16 12.10 19.75
N VAL A 737 -45.74 12.93 18.79
CA VAL A 737 -46.35 12.98 17.46
C VAL A 737 -45.33 13.15 16.35
N THR A 738 -45.62 12.55 15.20
CA THR A 738 -45.05 12.93 13.91
C THR A 738 -46.08 13.76 13.15
N LEU A 739 -45.71 14.98 12.76
CA LEU A 739 -46.60 15.91 12.10
C LEU A 739 -46.97 15.43 10.69
N GLY A 740 -48.23 15.66 10.29
CA GLY A 740 -48.63 15.49 8.89
C GLY A 740 -48.07 16.59 7.98
N ASP A 741 -47.99 17.81 8.48
CA ASP A 741 -47.49 19.00 7.79
C ASP A 741 -46.65 19.88 8.73
N SER A 742 -45.69 20.63 8.19
CA SER A 742 -44.93 21.61 8.97
C SER A 742 -45.85 22.64 9.64
N LEU A 743 -45.51 23.03 10.86
CA LEU A 743 -46.26 24.03 11.61
C LEU A 743 -45.89 25.45 11.14
N SER A 744 -46.90 26.31 11.00
CA SER A 744 -46.71 27.74 10.72
C SER A 744 -47.48 28.57 11.74
N VAL A 745 -46.80 29.46 12.44
CA VAL A 745 -47.37 30.29 13.52
C VAL A 745 -47.20 31.77 13.20
N GLY A 746 -48.31 32.50 13.14
CA GLY A 746 -48.36 33.93 12.82
C GLY A 746 -49.14 34.76 13.84
N LYS A 747 -49.16 34.34 15.12
CA LYS A 747 -49.86 35.00 16.23
C LYS A 747 -49.10 34.81 17.55
N THR A 748 -49.40 35.62 18.56
CA THR A 748 -48.82 35.44 19.90
C THR A 748 -49.42 34.21 20.55
N MET A 749 -48.62 33.23 20.96
CA MET A 749 -49.11 32.03 21.66
C MET A 749 -47.97 31.24 22.31
N THR A 750 -48.32 30.30 23.19
CA THR A 750 -47.38 29.34 23.80
C THR A 750 -47.67 27.91 23.34
N LEU A 751 -46.66 27.17 22.90
CA LEU A 751 -46.68 25.72 22.75
C LEU A 751 -45.91 25.09 23.92
N ASP A 752 -46.64 24.41 24.80
CA ASP A 752 -46.09 23.63 25.90
C ASP A 752 -45.91 22.17 25.49
N LEU A 753 -44.66 21.74 25.31
CA LEU A 753 -44.29 20.37 24.97
C LEU A 753 -44.67 19.37 26.07
N ASN A 754 -44.74 19.80 27.33
CA ASN A 754 -45.16 18.96 28.46
C ASN A 754 -44.47 17.56 28.47
N GLY A 755 -43.16 17.54 28.20
CA GLY A 755 -42.33 16.34 28.16
C GLY A 755 -42.51 15.46 26.93
N ARG A 756 -43.19 15.93 25.88
CA ARG A 756 -43.52 15.18 24.66
C ARG A 756 -42.70 15.64 23.45
N THR A 757 -42.55 14.73 22.49
CA THR A 757 -41.78 14.94 21.26
C THR A 757 -42.69 15.30 20.09
N ILE A 758 -42.27 16.28 19.29
CA ILE A 758 -42.78 16.56 17.95
C ILE A 758 -41.69 16.21 16.94
N THR A 759 -42.01 15.29 16.04
CA THR A 759 -41.18 14.90 14.89
C THR A 759 -41.72 15.55 13.62
N ALA A 760 -40.84 16.08 12.78
CA ALA A 760 -41.22 16.68 11.51
C ALA A 760 -41.88 15.68 10.55
N PRO A 761 -42.67 16.16 9.57
CA PRO A 761 -43.01 15.33 8.43
C PRO A 761 -41.75 14.93 7.65
N GLU A 762 -41.78 13.76 7.01
CA GLU A 762 -40.67 13.24 6.25
C GLU A 762 -40.16 14.25 5.20
N GLY A 763 -38.85 14.53 5.22
CA GLY A 763 -38.20 15.47 4.29
C GLY A 763 -38.57 16.94 4.47
N SER A 764 -39.25 17.33 5.56
CA SER A 764 -39.76 18.69 5.79
C SER A 764 -39.23 19.30 7.10
N HIS A 765 -39.38 20.62 7.24
CA HIS A 765 -39.02 21.35 8.46
C HIS A 765 -40.12 21.21 9.53
N ILE A 766 -39.80 21.49 10.80
CA ILE A 766 -40.80 21.39 11.88
C ILE A 766 -41.67 22.65 11.95
N LEU A 767 -41.05 23.82 12.16
CA LEU A 767 -41.77 25.02 12.58
C LEU A 767 -41.30 26.27 11.83
N LEU A 768 -42.27 27.08 11.39
CA LEU A 768 -42.08 28.41 10.83
C LEU A 768 -42.82 29.46 11.66
N VAL A 769 -42.11 30.46 12.18
CA VAL A 769 -42.65 31.59 12.93
C VAL A 769 -42.60 32.84 12.06
N THR A 770 -43.76 33.43 11.75
CA THR A 770 -43.89 34.50 10.73
C THR A 770 -44.36 35.85 11.26
N ALA A 771 -44.93 35.93 12.47
CA ALA A 771 -45.35 37.17 13.09
C ALA A 771 -45.48 37.04 14.62
N ASN A 772 -45.45 38.17 15.32
CA ASN A 772 -45.62 38.30 16.78
C ASN A 772 -44.62 37.45 17.58
N THR A 773 -45.01 37.01 18.79
CA THR A 773 -44.17 36.26 19.72
C THR A 773 -44.68 34.83 19.89
N PHE A 774 -43.91 33.85 19.43
CA PHE A 774 -44.18 32.43 19.70
C PHE A 774 -43.30 31.93 20.83
N THR A 775 -43.90 31.34 21.87
CA THR A 775 -43.17 30.75 22.99
C THR A 775 -43.22 29.23 22.93
N LEU A 776 -42.06 28.57 22.90
CA LEU A 776 -41.91 27.14 23.17
C LEU A 776 -41.53 26.97 24.64
N LYS A 777 -42.33 26.16 25.34
CA LYS A 777 -42.11 25.82 26.74
C LYS A 777 -42.11 24.31 26.89
N ASP A 778 -41.46 23.82 27.93
CA ASP A 778 -41.72 22.48 28.44
C ASP A 778 -42.05 22.58 29.93
N SER A 779 -43.30 22.29 30.28
CA SER A 779 -43.75 22.27 31.67
C SER A 779 -43.47 20.96 32.39
N SER A 780 -42.87 19.97 31.72
CA SER A 780 -42.41 18.75 32.40
C SER A 780 -41.29 19.09 33.37
N GLY A 781 -41.33 18.50 34.57
CA GLY A 781 -40.28 18.70 35.58
C GLY A 781 -38.89 18.23 35.12
N SER A 782 -38.79 17.52 33.99
CA SER A 782 -37.56 16.98 33.41
C SER A 782 -37.10 17.70 32.13
N ASN A 783 -37.86 18.67 31.59
CA ASN A 783 -37.60 19.29 30.28
C ASN A 783 -37.37 18.27 29.14
N ALA A 784 -38.09 17.15 29.18
CA ALA A 784 -37.85 16.00 28.29
C ALA A 784 -38.43 16.16 26.88
N GLY A 785 -39.26 17.17 26.65
CA GLY A 785 -39.94 17.42 25.37
C GLY A 785 -38.98 17.83 24.28
N LYS A 786 -39.24 17.39 23.05
CA LYS A 786 -38.30 17.52 21.92
C LYS A 786 -38.96 18.04 20.64
N LEU A 787 -38.21 18.79 19.83
CA LEU A 787 -38.48 19.04 18.42
C LEU A 787 -37.37 18.37 17.58
N THR A 788 -37.72 17.39 16.73
CA THR A 788 -36.74 16.55 16.00
C THR A 788 -37.14 16.13 14.58
N GLY A 789 -36.18 15.59 13.82
CA GLY A 789 -36.38 14.99 12.50
C GLY A 789 -36.57 15.98 11.35
N GLY A 790 -36.45 17.28 11.61
CA GLY A 790 -36.66 18.33 10.62
C GLY A 790 -35.56 18.39 9.57
N VAL A 791 -35.95 18.46 8.29
CA VAL A 791 -35.05 18.64 7.15
C VAL A 791 -35.27 20.02 6.51
N GLY A 792 -34.23 20.83 6.54
CA GLY A 792 -34.21 22.19 6.05
C GLY A 792 -34.04 22.28 4.54
N SER A 793 -34.53 23.39 3.98
CA SER A 793 -34.31 23.78 2.58
C SER A 793 -33.43 25.02 2.51
N ASN A 794 -33.09 25.48 1.31
CA ASN A 794 -32.33 26.73 1.15
C ASN A 794 -33.06 27.98 1.67
N ALA A 795 -34.36 27.89 1.95
CA ALA A 795 -35.17 28.99 2.47
C ALA A 795 -35.61 28.82 3.94
N ARG A 796 -35.44 27.63 4.53
CA ARG A 796 -35.96 27.28 5.87
C ARG A 796 -35.00 26.34 6.57
N GLY A 797 -34.76 26.56 7.87
CA GLY A 797 -34.03 25.61 8.72
C GLY A 797 -34.81 24.31 8.97
N GLY A 798 -34.13 23.28 9.45
CA GLY A 798 -34.73 21.97 9.72
C GLY A 798 -35.69 22.00 10.91
N GLY A 799 -35.23 22.49 12.05
CA GLY A 799 -36.04 22.63 13.26
C GLY A 799 -36.98 23.84 13.19
N VAL A 800 -36.51 24.99 13.63
CA VAL A 800 -37.31 26.23 13.74
C VAL A 800 -36.79 27.30 12.79
N THR A 801 -37.67 27.90 11.99
CA THR A 801 -37.36 29.07 11.16
C THR A 801 -38.13 30.29 11.64
N ILE A 802 -37.47 31.44 11.79
CA ILE A 802 -38.07 32.69 12.27
C ILE A 802 -37.91 33.77 11.19
N GLN A 803 -38.99 34.43 10.80
CA GLN A 803 -39.01 35.40 9.69
C GLN A 803 -39.67 36.73 10.06
N GLY A 804 -39.35 37.79 9.31
CA GLY A 804 -40.18 39.00 9.22
C GLY A 804 -40.29 39.83 10.51
N GLY A 805 -39.29 39.78 11.39
CA GLY A 805 -39.31 40.51 12.66
C GLY A 805 -40.07 39.80 13.79
N ALA A 806 -40.52 38.56 13.57
CA ALA A 806 -41.13 37.76 14.61
C ALA A 806 -40.12 37.41 15.74
N THR A 807 -40.66 37.12 16.92
CA THR A 807 -39.90 36.70 18.10
C THR A 807 -40.21 35.24 18.42
N PHE A 808 -39.16 34.41 18.54
CA PHE A 808 -39.24 33.07 19.11
C PHE A 808 -38.67 33.09 20.52
N VAL A 809 -39.46 32.66 21.51
CA VAL A 809 -39.03 32.49 22.89
C VAL A 809 -38.95 31.00 23.20
N MET A 810 -37.82 30.53 23.70
CA MET A 810 -37.64 29.16 24.19
C MET A 810 -37.40 29.19 25.70
N GLU A 811 -38.34 28.67 26.47
CA GLU A 811 -38.27 28.59 27.94
C GLU A 811 -37.78 27.23 28.43
N GLY A 812 -37.93 26.17 27.62
CA GLY A 812 -37.58 24.80 27.98
C GLY A 812 -37.69 23.85 26.79
N GLY A 813 -37.44 22.55 27.04
CA GLY A 813 -37.41 21.50 26.02
C GLY A 813 -36.11 21.43 25.23
N THR A 814 -36.06 20.53 24.24
CA THR A 814 -34.87 20.23 23.44
C THR A 814 -35.15 20.35 21.94
N ILE A 815 -34.28 21.01 21.17
CA ILE A 815 -34.28 20.98 19.69
C ILE A 815 -33.09 20.14 19.25
N THR A 816 -33.34 18.98 18.64
CA THR A 816 -32.29 18.00 18.33
C THR A 816 -32.56 17.16 17.08
N GLY A 817 -31.54 16.55 16.49
CA GLY A 817 -31.71 15.63 15.36
C GLY A 817 -32.25 16.28 14.09
N ASN A 818 -32.14 17.60 13.94
CA ASN A 818 -32.60 18.32 12.76
C ASN A 818 -31.44 18.63 11.82
N ASN A 819 -31.70 18.55 10.51
CA ASN A 819 -30.69 18.75 9.48
C ASN A 819 -30.99 20.01 8.64
N GLY A 820 -30.02 20.92 8.53
CA GLY A 820 -30.08 22.12 7.73
C GLY A 820 -29.56 21.90 6.30
N SER A 821 -29.95 22.79 5.39
CA SER A 821 -29.38 22.79 4.04
C SER A 821 -28.08 23.59 3.98
N LYS A 822 -27.49 23.73 2.79
CA LYS A 822 -26.32 24.60 2.54
C LYS A 822 -26.52 26.07 2.96
N LYS A 823 -27.76 26.54 3.12
CA LYS A 823 -28.06 27.94 3.48
C LYS A 823 -28.85 28.09 4.78
N SER A 824 -29.19 27.00 5.46
CA SER A 824 -30.08 27.05 6.61
C SER A 824 -29.54 26.29 7.81
N ALA A 825 -30.08 26.62 8.99
CA ALA A 825 -29.69 25.96 10.22
C ALA A 825 -30.32 24.58 10.35
N GLY A 826 -29.65 23.64 11.01
CA GLY A 826 -30.29 22.42 11.50
C GLY A 826 -31.29 22.75 12.62
N GLY A 827 -30.85 23.40 13.69
CA GLY A 827 -31.68 23.74 14.85
C GLY A 827 -32.60 24.94 14.64
N VAL A 828 -32.09 26.17 14.77
CA VAL A 828 -32.85 27.43 14.70
C VAL A 828 -32.27 28.39 13.66
N HIS A 829 -33.10 28.84 12.71
CA HIS A 829 -32.69 29.68 11.58
C HIS A 829 -33.41 31.05 11.59
N LEU A 830 -32.66 32.13 11.74
CA LEU A 830 -33.19 33.50 11.78
C LEU A 830 -33.04 34.16 10.39
N ILE A 831 -34.12 34.75 9.87
CA ILE A 831 -34.16 35.47 8.58
C ILE A 831 -34.63 36.91 8.79
N GLY A 832 -33.90 37.87 8.23
CA GLY A 832 -34.18 39.31 8.39
C GLY A 832 -33.98 39.76 9.84
N ASN A 833 -34.80 40.69 10.32
CA ASN A 833 -34.74 41.26 11.68
C ASN A 833 -35.41 40.39 12.76
N ALA A 834 -35.46 39.07 12.57
CA ALA A 834 -36.05 38.13 13.53
C ALA A 834 -35.33 38.16 14.89
N LYS A 835 -36.06 37.83 15.97
CA LYS A 835 -35.52 37.76 17.33
C LYS A 835 -35.67 36.35 17.89
N PHE A 836 -34.58 35.81 18.45
CA PHE A 836 -34.60 34.57 19.21
C PHE A 836 -34.23 34.86 20.67
N ILE A 837 -35.06 34.43 21.61
CA ILE A 837 -34.86 34.57 23.05
C ILE A 837 -34.86 33.16 23.64
N MET A 838 -33.76 32.76 24.28
CA MET A 838 -33.64 31.46 24.93
C MET A 838 -33.45 31.68 26.44
N ASN A 839 -34.53 31.49 27.21
CA ASN A 839 -34.53 31.61 28.66
C ASN A 839 -34.20 30.28 29.37
N GLY A 840 -34.16 29.18 28.62
CA GLY A 840 -33.85 27.83 29.09
C GLY A 840 -33.95 26.81 27.95
N GLY A 841 -33.68 25.55 28.25
CA GLY A 841 -33.73 24.44 27.29
C GLY A 841 -32.40 24.11 26.61
N VAL A 842 -32.44 23.18 25.65
CA VAL A 842 -31.26 22.59 25.00
C VAL A 842 -31.38 22.59 23.47
N ILE A 843 -30.33 22.95 22.76
CA ILE A 843 -30.20 22.81 21.30
C ILE A 843 -28.93 22.00 21.02
N THR A 844 -29.09 20.76 20.57
CA THR A 844 -27.98 19.79 20.45
C THR A 844 -28.19 18.78 19.35
N GLY A 845 -27.12 18.18 18.81
CA GLY A 845 -27.22 17.09 17.84
C GLY A 845 -27.87 17.47 16.52
N ASN A 846 -27.97 18.77 16.20
CA ASN A 846 -28.45 19.25 14.90
C ASN A 846 -27.29 19.36 13.92
N THR A 847 -27.54 19.07 12.65
CA THR A 847 -26.52 19.03 11.60
C THR A 847 -26.81 20.03 10.48
N SER A 848 -25.80 20.42 9.72
CA SER A 848 -25.96 21.14 8.45
C SER A 848 -24.79 20.83 7.52
N GLY A 849 -25.04 20.84 6.20
CA GLY A 849 -23.99 20.71 5.19
C GLY A 849 -23.05 21.93 5.07
N THR A 850 -23.12 22.90 5.99
CA THR A 850 -22.19 24.03 6.13
C THR A 850 -22.03 24.39 7.62
N LEU A 851 -21.45 25.57 7.92
CA LEU A 851 -21.17 26.10 9.26
C LEU A 851 -22.41 26.43 10.13
N ARG A 852 -23.56 25.77 9.92
CA ARG A 852 -24.88 26.19 10.41
C ARG A 852 -25.64 25.06 11.14
N GLY A 853 -24.98 24.27 11.98
CA GLY A 853 -25.60 23.12 12.65
C GLY A 853 -26.75 23.48 13.60
N GLY A 854 -26.45 24.25 14.66
CA GLY A 854 -27.36 24.59 15.75
C GLY A 854 -28.22 25.81 15.43
N VAL A 855 -27.72 27.01 15.70
CA VAL A 855 -28.41 28.29 15.52
C VAL A 855 -27.65 29.15 14.52
N TYR A 856 -28.36 29.68 13.52
CA TYR A 856 -27.80 30.60 12.52
C TYR A 856 -28.51 31.95 12.56
N ALA A 857 -27.77 33.00 12.91
CA ALA A 857 -28.25 34.37 12.93
C ALA A 857 -27.45 35.27 11.98
N ASP A 858 -28.06 35.63 10.85
CA ASP A 858 -27.43 36.43 9.79
C ASP A 858 -27.69 37.94 9.95
N MET A 859 -28.94 38.32 10.23
CA MET A 859 -29.40 39.73 10.33
C MET A 859 -30.36 39.98 11.52
N GLY A 860 -30.49 39.00 12.42
CA GLY A 860 -31.42 39.01 13.56
C GLY A 860 -30.74 39.31 14.90
N SER A 861 -31.43 39.02 16.01
CA SER A 861 -30.87 39.13 17.37
C SER A 861 -31.08 37.85 18.17
N VAL A 862 -30.08 37.49 18.99
CA VAL A 862 -30.13 36.33 19.87
C VAL A 862 -29.94 36.81 21.30
N GLN A 863 -30.86 36.44 22.19
CA GLN A 863 -30.80 36.72 23.62
C GLN A 863 -30.80 35.40 24.39
N VAL A 864 -29.90 35.24 25.37
CA VAL A 864 -29.81 34.03 26.19
C VAL A 864 -29.89 34.35 27.69
N SER A 865 -30.52 33.48 28.48
CA SER A 865 -30.55 33.52 29.94
C SER A 865 -30.85 32.13 30.53
N GLY A 866 -30.82 32.00 31.86
CA GLY A 866 -31.14 30.77 32.58
C GLY A 866 -30.12 29.65 32.39
N THR A 867 -30.60 28.42 32.24
CA THR A 867 -29.79 27.19 32.04
C THR A 867 -29.66 26.82 30.55
N ALA A 868 -29.69 27.82 29.66
CA ALA A 868 -29.65 27.60 28.21
C ALA A 868 -28.40 26.82 27.76
N THR A 869 -28.61 25.79 26.94
CA THR A 869 -27.52 25.00 26.35
C THR A 869 -27.63 24.98 24.83
N ILE A 870 -26.58 25.41 24.13
CA ILE A 870 -26.42 25.29 22.67
C ILE A 870 -25.05 24.64 22.44
N LEU A 871 -25.02 23.31 22.35
CA LEU A 871 -23.78 22.54 22.30
C LEU A 871 -23.97 21.21 21.55
N GLY A 872 -22.93 20.71 20.88
CA GLY A 872 -22.94 19.39 20.24
C GLY A 872 -23.63 19.36 18.87
N ASN A 873 -23.79 20.52 18.23
CA ASN A 873 -24.32 20.63 16.87
C ASN A 873 -23.17 20.62 15.86
N LYS A 874 -23.39 20.02 14.69
CA LYS A 874 -22.33 19.77 13.70
C LYS A 874 -22.59 20.50 12.38
N GLY A 875 -21.51 20.98 11.79
CA GLY A 875 -21.50 21.58 10.46
C GLY A 875 -20.29 21.09 9.66
N THR A 876 -20.14 21.59 8.44
CA THR A 876 -18.91 21.36 7.65
C THR A 876 -18.25 22.65 7.20
N ASP A 877 -16.92 22.72 7.30
CA ASP A 877 -16.07 23.78 6.72
C ASP A 877 -15.15 23.16 5.66
N GLY A 878 -15.32 23.52 4.38
CA GLY A 878 -14.53 22.94 3.29
C GLY A 878 -14.59 21.40 3.19
N GLY A 879 -15.68 20.77 3.66
CA GLY A 879 -15.84 19.31 3.71
C GLY A 879 -15.39 18.65 5.02
N LYS A 880 -14.69 19.37 5.90
CA LYS A 880 -14.30 18.87 7.24
C LYS A 880 -15.44 19.09 8.24
N GLY A 881 -15.73 18.09 9.06
CA GLY A 881 -16.71 18.21 10.15
C GLY A 881 -16.23 19.17 11.24
N ILE A 882 -17.08 20.09 11.68
CA ILE A 882 -16.79 21.06 12.73
C ILE A 882 -17.93 21.15 13.76
N ASN A 883 -17.62 21.65 14.96
CA ASN A 883 -18.66 22.10 15.89
C ASN A 883 -19.29 23.40 15.37
N SER A 884 -20.61 23.46 15.40
CA SER A 884 -21.38 24.54 14.77
C SER A 884 -22.64 24.83 15.60
N ASP A 885 -22.43 25.30 16.81
CA ASP A 885 -23.51 25.54 17.78
C ASP A 885 -24.24 26.86 17.55
N LEU A 886 -23.67 28.02 17.86
CA LEU A 886 -24.25 29.32 17.58
C LEU A 886 -23.37 30.11 16.60
N TRP A 887 -23.86 30.28 15.37
CA TRP A 887 -23.20 31.09 14.35
C TRP A 887 -23.72 32.52 14.36
N LEU A 888 -22.81 33.47 14.59
CA LEU A 888 -23.10 34.91 14.65
C LEU A 888 -22.41 35.63 13.47
N ASN A 889 -23.19 36.37 12.68
CA ASN A 889 -22.62 37.23 11.64
C ASN A 889 -22.11 38.55 12.23
N THR A 890 -20.79 38.66 12.37
CA THR A 890 -20.15 39.88 12.89
C THR A 890 -20.20 41.05 11.90
N VAL A 891 -20.25 40.78 10.58
CA VAL A 891 -20.36 41.82 9.53
C VAL A 891 -21.71 42.53 9.57
N SER A 892 -22.75 41.88 10.10
CA SER A 892 -24.11 42.42 10.18
C SER A 892 -24.49 42.91 11.59
N ASN A 893 -23.53 43.06 12.51
CA ASN A 893 -23.73 43.50 13.90
C ASN A 893 -24.78 42.67 14.66
N VAL A 894 -24.85 41.36 14.40
CA VAL A 894 -25.72 40.45 15.16
C VAL A 894 -25.18 40.34 16.59
N LEU A 895 -25.91 40.91 17.56
CA LEU A 895 -25.55 40.91 18.98
C LEU A 895 -26.11 39.67 19.68
N LEU A 896 -25.25 38.99 20.44
CA LEU A 896 -25.66 38.06 21.50
C LEU A 896 -25.85 38.84 22.80
N THR A 897 -27.08 38.92 23.31
CA THR A 897 -27.39 39.63 24.54
C THR A 897 -27.71 38.67 25.69
N ILE A 898 -27.37 39.07 26.91
CA ILE A 898 -27.73 38.33 28.12
C ILE A 898 -29.02 38.94 28.69
N GLY A 899 -30.05 38.12 28.89
CA GLY A 899 -31.31 38.56 29.48
C GLY A 899 -31.16 39.02 30.95
N GLU A 900 -32.17 39.74 31.46
CA GLU A 900 -32.15 40.34 32.81
C GLU A 900 -31.87 39.33 33.95
N GLY A 901 -32.23 38.06 33.76
CA GLY A 901 -31.99 36.98 34.73
C GLY A 901 -30.57 36.39 34.74
N GLY A 902 -29.73 36.74 33.77
CA GLY A 902 -28.38 36.16 33.62
C GLY A 902 -28.37 34.68 33.22
N LEU A 903 -27.17 34.12 33.04
CA LEU A 903 -26.88 32.72 32.79
C LEU A 903 -26.50 32.03 34.10
N SER A 904 -27.03 30.83 34.30
CA SER A 904 -26.62 29.92 35.39
C SER A 904 -25.23 29.34 35.14
N GLN A 905 -24.63 28.68 36.13
CA GLN A 905 -23.33 28.01 35.96
C GLN A 905 -23.38 26.82 34.98
N ASP A 906 -24.54 26.19 34.86
CA ASP A 906 -24.76 25.03 34.01
C ASP A 906 -25.04 25.40 32.54
N ALA A 907 -25.28 26.68 32.24
CA ALA A 907 -25.44 27.13 30.87
C ALA A 907 -24.14 26.94 30.06
N LYS A 908 -24.28 26.44 28.83
CA LYS A 908 -23.17 26.17 27.89
C LYS A 908 -23.55 26.58 26.46
N ILE A 909 -22.85 27.55 25.90
CA ILE A 909 -23.09 28.06 24.54
C ILE A 909 -21.79 27.98 23.73
N GLY A 910 -21.76 27.12 22.70
CA GLY A 910 -20.69 27.11 21.70
C GLY A 910 -20.84 28.25 20.70
N ILE A 911 -19.80 29.06 20.49
CA ILE A 911 -19.85 30.25 19.61
C ILE A 911 -18.99 30.04 18.37
N TYR A 912 -19.49 30.50 17.21
CA TYR A 912 -18.78 30.59 15.95
C TYR A 912 -18.97 31.98 15.31
N ILE A 913 -17.88 32.67 14.98
CA ILE A 913 -17.87 33.99 14.30
C ILE A 913 -17.15 33.95 12.94
N ASN A 914 -17.45 34.87 12.01
CA ASN A 914 -17.05 34.75 10.59
C ASN A 914 -15.81 35.56 10.12
N SER A 915 -15.36 36.65 10.79
CA SER A 915 -14.17 37.45 10.39
C SER A 915 -13.70 38.46 11.47
N SER A 916 -12.48 39.00 11.33
CA SER A 916 -11.88 40.07 12.19
C SER A 916 -10.93 40.99 11.39
N PRO A 917 -10.79 42.31 11.75
CA PRO A 917 -9.56 42.79 12.42
C PRO A 917 -9.71 43.81 13.58
N GLU A 918 -10.91 44.18 14.08
CA GLU A 918 -11.04 44.96 15.33
C GLU A 918 -11.70 44.13 16.46
N LEU A 919 -10.94 43.17 17.01
CA LEU A 919 -11.40 42.19 18.02
C LEU A 919 -11.94 42.78 19.33
N SER A 920 -11.68 44.04 19.64
CA SER A 920 -12.10 44.65 20.91
C SER A 920 -13.52 45.25 20.90
N LYS A 921 -14.26 45.21 19.77
CA LYS A 921 -15.60 45.82 19.66
C LYS A 921 -16.73 44.84 19.32
N GLU A 922 -16.45 43.60 18.93
CA GLU A 922 -17.39 42.76 18.17
C GLU A 922 -18.06 41.62 18.97
N PHE A 923 -17.71 41.49 20.25
CA PHE A 923 -18.45 40.70 21.24
C PHE A 923 -18.56 41.52 22.52
N THR A 924 -19.35 42.60 22.50
CA THR A 924 -19.76 43.31 23.72
C THR A 924 -21.08 42.71 24.16
N ALA A 925 -21.04 41.58 24.88
CA ALA A 925 -22.18 41.28 25.74
C ALA A 925 -22.20 42.38 26.79
N PRO A 926 -23.25 43.23 26.90
CA PRO A 926 -23.36 44.15 28.01
C PRO A 926 -23.36 43.33 29.29
N TYR A 927 -22.21 43.29 29.96
CA TYR A 927 -22.05 42.65 31.23
C TYR A 927 -22.57 43.62 32.26
N GLU A 928 -23.84 43.47 32.61
CA GLU A 928 -24.27 43.92 33.92
C GLU A 928 -23.69 42.95 34.96
N SER A 929 -22.92 43.50 35.90
CA SER A 929 -22.06 42.74 36.83
C SER A 929 -22.74 41.50 37.45
N GLY A 930 -22.28 40.32 37.04
CA GLY A 930 -22.69 39.02 37.59
C GLY A 930 -23.69 38.20 36.77
N ARG A 931 -24.13 38.67 35.59
CA ARG A 931 -25.11 37.96 34.75
C ARG A 931 -24.54 36.87 33.84
N ALA A 932 -23.24 36.77 33.62
CA ALA A 932 -22.62 35.72 32.80
C ALA A 932 -21.17 35.50 33.21
N SER A 933 -20.60 34.33 32.90
CA SER A 933 -19.20 33.97 33.15
C SER A 933 -18.54 33.42 31.89
N VAL A 934 -17.20 33.52 31.81
CA VAL A 934 -16.39 32.88 30.77
C VAL A 934 -16.72 31.39 30.59
N ASN A 935 -17.02 30.69 31.68
CA ASN A 935 -17.31 29.24 31.68
C ASN A 935 -18.65 28.89 31.03
N ASN A 936 -19.50 29.87 30.73
CA ASN A 936 -20.74 29.65 30.02
C ASN A 936 -20.54 29.49 28.52
N PHE A 937 -19.36 29.81 27.99
CA PHE A 937 -19.11 29.86 26.57
C PHE A 937 -17.96 28.94 26.15
N VAL A 938 -18.08 28.37 24.96
CA VAL A 938 -17.06 27.51 24.34
C VAL A 938 -16.77 28.05 22.94
N ASP A 939 -15.49 28.20 22.57
CA ASP A 939 -15.15 28.54 21.19
C ASP A 939 -15.15 27.29 20.30
N ASN A 940 -16.04 27.26 19.31
CA ASN A 940 -16.16 26.14 18.39
C ASN A 940 -15.04 26.03 17.36
N ARG A 941 -14.18 27.05 17.23
CA ARG A 941 -12.97 26.98 16.39
C ARG A 941 -11.70 26.65 17.16
N ALA A 942 -11.71 26.68 18.50
CA ALA A 942 -10.50 26.63 19.34
C ALA A 942 -9.41 27.64 18.91
N LYS A 943 -9.82 28.79 18.37
CA LYS A 943 -8.95 29.89 17.89
C LYS A 943 -8.93 31.07 18.86
N TYR A 944 -9.98 31.22 19.64
CA TYR A 944 -10.24 32.36 20.50
C TYR A 944 -10.49 31.91 21.93
N GLN A 945 -10.20 32.81 22.87
CA GLN A 945 -10.54 32.68 24.27
C GLN A 945 -11.51 33.80 24.66
N ILE A 946 -12.40 33.51 25.61
CA ILE A 946 -13.33 34.49 26.16
C ILE A 946 -12.78 34.93 27.52
N VAL A 947 -12.58 36.23 27.68
CA VAL A 947 -11.96 36.83 28.86
C VAL A 947 -12.83 37.93 29.43
N GLU A 948 -12.66 38.22 30.73
CA GLU A 948 -13.19 39.44 31.34
C GLU A 948 -12.23 40.62 31.08
N GLN A 949 -12.76 41.75 30.62
CA GLN A 949 -12.02 42.99 30.40
C GLN A 949 -12.80 44.18 31.00
N ASP A 950 -12.11 45.22 31.47
CA ASP A 950 -12.77 46.48 31.87
C ASP A 950 -13.20 47.28 30.63
N ALA A 951 -14.45 47.71 30.58
CA ALA A 951 -15.00 48.64 29.59
C ALA A 951 -14.63 50.10 29.93
N GLU A 952 -14.76 51.00 28.95
CA GLU A 952 -14.41 52.42 29.09
C GLU A 952 -15.21 53.14 30.21
N ASP A 953 -16.37 52.61 30.60
CA ASP A 953 -17.23 53.13 31.66
C ASP A 953 -16.94 52.53 33.06
N GLY A 954 -15.96 51.64 33.18
CA GLY A 954 -15.58 50.98 34.43
C GLY A 954 -16.40 49.74 34.79
N GLN A 955 -17.31 49.28 33.92
CA GLN A 955 -17.94 47.98 34.05
C GLN A 955 -17.05 46.89 33.43
N LYS A 956 -17.03 45.68 33.98
CA LYS A 956 -16.41 44.54 33.30
C LYS A 956 -17.23 44.17 32.06
N GLN A 957 -16.64 43.46 31.09
CA GLN A 957 -17.29 42.90 29.91
C GLN A 957 -16.61 41.59 29.51
N LEU A 958 -17.37 40.67 28.90
CA LEU A 958 -16.80 39.46 28.30
C LEU A 958 -16.42 39.78 26.86
N VAL A 959 -15.13 39.61 26.54
CA VAL A 959 -14.60 39.86 25.20
C VAL A 959 -13.97 38.58 24.67
N MET A 960 -14.21 38.30 23.40
CA MET A 960 -13.59 37.18 22.69
C MET A 960 -12.31 37.69 22.01
N MET A 961 -11.16 37.14 22.39
CA MET A 961 -9.85 37.54 21.89
C MET A 961 -9.08 36.34 21.34
N LEU A 962 -8.10 36.57 20.47
CA LEU A 962 -7.21 35.51 20.00
C LEU A 962 -6.47 34.85 21.18
N GLN A 963 -6.39 33.53 21.15
CA GLN A 963 -5.68 32.77 22.20
C GLN A 963 -4.17 33.03 22.11
N LYS A 964 -3.53 33.35 23.25
CA LYS A 964 -2.07 33.46 23.35
C LYS A 964 -1.46 32.05 23.40
N ALA A 965 -0.43 31.80 22.60
CA ALA A 965 0.27 30.51 22.60
C ALA A 965 0.93 30.24 23.97
N ALA A 966 0.95 28.96 24.37
CA ALA A 966 1.59 28.54 25.61
C ALA A 966 3.11 28.52 25.43
N ALA A 967 3.85 29.07 26.40
CA ALA A 967 5.30 29.08 26.37
C ALA A 967 5.85 27.65 26.31
N PRO A 968 6.94 27.40 25.55
CA PRO A 968 7.56 26.09 25.51
C PRO A 968 7.97 25.60 26.90
N VAL A 969 7.99 24.30 27.09
CA VAL A 969 8.61 23.61 28.23
C VAL A 969 9.74 22.72 27.74
N ALA A 970 10.76 22.50 28.58
CA ALA A 970 11.94 21.71 28.23
C ALA A 970 12.04 20.42 29.07
N SER A 971 12.41 19.32 28.42
CA SER A 971 12.67 18.02 29.04
C SER A 971 14.05 17.48 28.62
N PRO A 972 14.99 17.22 29.54
CA PRO A 972 14.88 17.42 30.98
C PRO A 972 14.81 18.92 31.33
N ALA A 973 14.31 19.25 32.52
CA ALA A 973 14.19 20.66 32.95
C ALA A 973 15.58 21.33 33.07
N ALA A 974 15.59 22.67 32.98
CA ALA A 974 16.81 23.46 33.18
C ALA A 974 17.48 23.14 34.53
N GLY A 975 18.82 23.07 34.54
CA GLY A 975 19.54 22.64 35.72
C GLY A 975 21.04 22.43 35.51
N THR A 976 21.69 21.93 36.56
CA THR A 976 23.11 21.59 36.53
C THR A 976 23.30 20.11 36.27
N TYR A 977 24.05 19.78 35.24
CA TYR A 977 24.29 18.41 34.79
C TYR A 977 25.78 18.12 34.63
N ILE A 978 26.16 16.85 34.72
CA ILE A 978 27.53 16.38 34.45
C ILE A 978 27.52 15.69 33.08
N GLY A 979 28.15 16.33 32.09
CA GLY A 979 28.17 15.87 30.70
C GLY A 979 26.96 16.34 29.86
N THR A 980 27.05 16.09 28.55
CA THR A 980 26.08 16.55 27.53
C THR A 980 24.64 16.12 27.82
N GLN A 981 23.68 17.03 27.63
CA GLN A 981 22.24 16.77 27.73
C GLN A 981 21.56 16.79 26.35
N THR A 982 20.53 15.96 26.19
CA THR A 982 19.59 16.03 25.06
C THR A 982 18.29 16.63 25.59
N VAL A 983 17.90 17.79 25.07
CA VAL A 983 16.78 18.60 25.54
C VAL A 983 15.69 18.66 24.48
N GLU A 984 14.51 18.18 24.81
CA GLU A 984 13.30 18.30 24.00
C GLU A 984 12.48 19.50 24.43
N LEU A 985 12.00 20.28 23.45
CA LEU A 985 11.04 21.36 23.66
C LEU A 985 9.63 20.92 23.24
N SER A 986 8.62 21.27 24.03
CA SER A 986 7.22 21.02 23.69
C SER A 986 6.32 22.17 24.16
N THR A 987 5.11 22.26 23.60
CA THR A 987 4.09 23.24 23.99
C THR A 987 2.73 22.54 24.06
N THR A 988 1.83 23.04 24.91
CA THR A 988 0.44 22.56 24.98
C THR A 988 -0.46 23.18 23.91
N THR A 989 0.05 24.14 23.13
CA THR A 989 -0.65 24.66 21.95
C THR A 989 -0.55 23.64 20.81
N LEU A 990 -1.67 23.29 20.18
CA LEU A 990 -1.71 22.23 19.17
C LEU A 990 -0.77 22.53 17.97
N PRO A 991 -0.12 21.49 17.39
CA PRO A 991 0.89 21.66 16.33
C PRO A 991 0.33 22.27 15.04
N GLU A 992 -0.93 22.00 14.72
CA GLU A 992 -1.64 22.56 13.56
C GLU A 992 -1.84 24.09 13.64
N PHE A 993 -1.60 24.69 14.81
CA PHE A 993 -1.82 26.12 15.06
C PHE A 993 -0.56 26.88 15.51
N SER A 994 0.59 26.20 15.72
CA SER A 994 1.79 26.84 16.28
C SER A 994 3.11 26.16 15.90
N LYS A 995 4.22 26.89 16.04
CA LYS A 995 5.59 26.39 15.90
C LYS A 995 6.48 26.91 17.03
N ILE A 996 7.49 26.14 17.45
CA ILE A 996 8.46 26.58 18.46
C ILE A 996 9.72 27.13 17.75
N TYR A 997 10.19 28.28 18.20
CA TYR A 997 11.46 28.89 17.79
C TYR A 997 12.37 29.08 19.01
N TYR A 998 13.68 28.88 18.84
CA TYR A 998 14.63 28.94 19.94
C TYR A 998 16.00 29.50 19.53
N THR A 999 16.77 29.95 20.53
CA THR A 999 18.18 30.36 20.43
C THR A 999 19.00 29.60 21.49
N LEU A 1000 20.28 29.35 21.21
CA LEU A 1000 21.21 28.68 22.13
C LEU A 1000 22.22 29.64 22.77
N ASP A 1001 22.35 30.86 22.26
CA ASP A 1001 23.28 31.87 22.76
C ASP A 1001 22.68 32.76 23.87
N GLY A 1002 21.44 32.47 24.30
CA GLY A 1002 20.69 33.27 25.27
C GLY A 1002 20.12 34.58 24.73
N SER A 1003 20.20 34.83 23.42
CA SER A 1003 19.54 35.96 22.76
C SER A 1003 18.01 35.77 22.68
N ASP A 1004 17.24 36.85 22.53
CA ASP A 1004 15.78 36.76 22.42
C ASP A 1004 15.38 36.14 21.06
N PRO A 1005 14.72 34.97 21.03
CA PRO A 1005 14.38 34.27 19.79
C PRO A 1005 13.34 35.00 18.93
N THR A 1006 12.64 36.01 19.47
CA THR A 1006 11.66 36.80 18.72
C THR A 1006 12.29 37.86 17.82
N ALA A 1007 13.56 38.21 18.06
CA ALA A 1007 14.25 39.30 17.36
C ALA A 1007 15.68 38.96 16.91
N SER A 1008 16.20 37.79 17.27
CA SER A 1008 17.58 37.37 16.95
C SER A 1008 17.70 36.67 15.60
N ASP A 1009 18.74 37.01 14.83
CA ASP A 1009 19.12 36.31 13.60
C ASP A 1009 19.63 34.88 13.87
N THR A 1010 19.92 34.53 15.14
CA THR A 1010 20.32 33.17 15.55
C THR A 1010 19.13 32.28 15.91
N SER A 1011 17.90 32.78 15.79
CA SER A 1011 16.66 32.06 16.06
C SER A 1011 16.44 30.93 15.05
N GLN A 1012 16.11 29.74 15.55
CA GLN A 1012 15.90 28.52 14.75
C GLN A 1012 14.53 27.90 15.03
N GLU A 1013 13.89 27.35 14.00
CA GLU A 1013 12.69 26.53 14.17
C GLU A 1013 13.06 25.20 14.83
N TYR A 1014 12.32 24.81 15.87
CA TYR A 1014 12.51 23.55 16.56
C TYR A 1014 11.91 22.40 15.75
N THR A 1015 12.77 21.54 15.19
CA THR A 1015 12.38 20.37 14.39
C THR A 1015 12.80 19.03 15.00
N GLY A 1016 13.47 19.05 16.16
CA GLY A 1016 13.96 17.86 16.85
C GLY A 1016 14.82 18.22 18.08
N ALA A 1017 15.17 17.21 18.89
CA ALA A 1017 15.83 17.41 20.19
C ALA A 1017 17.18 18.16 20.10
N LEU A 1018 17.45 19.03 21.08
CA LEU A 1018 18.64 19.88 21.18
C LEU A 1018 19.77 19.17 21.92
N THR A 1019 21.01 19.27 21.44
CA THR A 1019 22.18 18.71 22.15
C THR A 1019 22.97 19.81 22.86
N ILE A 1020 22.95 19.80 24.19
CA ILE A 1020 23.63 20.80 25.06
C ILE A 1020 24.90 20.18 25.64
N SER A 1021 26.06 20.45 25.01
CA SER A 1021 27.35 19.84 25.38
C SER A 1021 28.24 20.71 26.27
N SER A 1022 27.89 21.97 26.46
CA SER A 1022 28.52 22.94 27.37
C SER A 1022 27.45 23.82 28.02
N SER A 1023 27.80 24.58 29.07
CA SER A 1023 26.83 25.47 29.73
C SER A 1023 26.21 26.44 28.73
N THR A 1024 24.89 26.34 28.55
CA THR A 1024 24.13 26.97 27.47
C THR A 1024 22.82 27.52 28.03
N THR A 1025 22.45 28.73 27.60
CA THR A 1025 21.13 29.31 27.89
C THR A 1025 20.26 29.16 26.65
N VAL A 1026 19.26 28.29 26.72
CA VAL A 1026 18.26 28.14 25.67
C VAL A 1026 17.13 29.12 25.94
N LYS A 1027 16.81 29.99 24.99
CA LYS A 1027 15.56 30.76 25.02
C LYS A 1027 14.65 30.28 23.91
N ALA A 1028 13.38 30.03 24.22
CA ALA A 1028 12.42 29.53 23.24
C ALA A 1028 11.05 30.19 23.40
N TYR A 1029 10.32 30.32 22.29
CA TYR A 1029 8.94 30.77 22.30
C TYR A 1029 8.11 30.01 21.28
N THR A 1030 6.81 29.92 21.53
CA THR A 1030 5.85 29.34 20.59
C THR A 1030 5.24 30.47 19.77
N LYS A 1031 5.48 30.43 18.47
CA LYS A 1031 4.90 31.31 17.48
C LYS A 1031 3.55 30.80 17.02
N GLY A 1032 2.52 31.63 17.09
CA GLY A 1032 1.22 31.30 16.51
C GLY A 1032 1.25 31.45 14.98
N LEU A 1033 0.60 30.52 14.26
CA LEU A 1033 0.63 30.48 12.80
C LEU A 1033 -0.50 31.27 12.12
N TYR A 1034 -1.43 31.84 12.88
CA TYR A 1034 -2.52 32.63 12.33
C TYR A 1034 -2.16 34.12 12.26
N LYS A 1035 -2.72 34.81 11.26
CA LYS A 1035 -2.65 36.27 11.18
C LYS A 1035 -3.30 36.83 12.46
N ASP A 1036 -2.50 37.51 13.27
CA ASP A 1036 -2.85 38.17 14.55
C ASP A 1036 -2.85 37.30 15.82
N SER A 1037 -2.46 36.02 15.76
CA SER A 1037 -2.26 35.21 16.99
C SER A 1037 -1.14 35.80 17.86
N LEU A 1038 -1.36 35.82 19.19
CA LEU A 1038 -0.33 36.27 20.13
C LEU A 1038 0.66 35.14 20.40
N ASP A 1039 1.93 35.43 20.11
CA ASP A 1039 3.05 34.56 20.45
C ASP A 1039 3.15 34.36 21.97
N SER A 1040 3.72 33.24 22.38
CA SER A 1040 3.96 32.99 23.80
C SER A 1040 4.97 33.97 24.39
N ASP A 1041 5.01 34.06 25.72
CA ASP A 1041 6.20 34.63 26.36
C ASP A 1041 7.43 33.78 26.04
N VAL A 1042 8.62 34.40 26.01
CA VAL A 1042 9.89 33.70 25.84
C VAL A 1042 10.21 32.95 27.13
N ALA A 1043 10.31 31.63 27.04
CA ALA A 1043 10.80 30.77 28.11
C ALA A 1043 12.34 30.71 28.08
N GLU A 1044 12.97 30.79 29.25
CA GLU A 1044 14.42 30.68 29.42
C GLU A 1044 14.79 29.41 30.19
N PHE A 1045 15.70 28.62 29.62
CA PHE A 1045 16.22 27.38 30.20
C PHE A 1045 17.74 27.45 30.31
N VAL A 1046 18.25 27.55 31.54
CA VAL A 1046 19.69 27.63 31.81
C VAL A 1046 20.23 26.22 32.14
N TYR A 1047 21.08 25.69 31.26
CA TYR A 1047 21.80 24.44 31.49
C TYR A 1047 23.24 24.74 31.89
N THR A 1048 23.65 24.28 33.08
CA THR A 1048 25.05 24.36 33.52
C THR A 1048 25.68 22.98 33.37
N ILE A 1049 26.66 22.84 32.48
CA ILE A 1049 27.37 21.57 32.26
C ILE A 1049 28.68 21.62 33.05
N ASN A 1050 28.70 20.97 34.21
CA ASN A 1050 29.89 20.86 35.04
C ASN A 1050 30.85 19.83 34.47
N SER A 1051 32.08 20.28 34.21
CA SER A 1051 33.19 19.39 33.93
C SER A 1051 33.64 18.74 35.25
N ALA A 1052 33.62 17.41 35.32
CA ALA A 1052 34.27 16.70 36.42
C ALA A 1052 35.79 16.99 36.37
N GLY A 1053 36.29 17.84 37.27
CA GLY A 1053 37.74 18.10 37.40
C GLY A 1053 38.49 16.86 37.91
N GLY A 1054 39.73 16.60 37.53
CA GLY A 1054 40.60 17.27 36.58
C GLY A 1054 41.98 16.59 36.51
N GLY A 1055 42.76 16.96 35.49
CA GLY A 1055 44.24 16.92 35.51
C GLY A 1055 44.93 15.70 34.89
N GLY A 1056 45.61 15.94 33.77
CA GLY A 1056 46.72 15.10 33.28
C GLY A 1056 46.41 14.35 31.98
N GLY A 1057 47.01 14.81 30.89
CA GLY A 1057 46.70 14.38 29.52
C GLY A 1057 47.01 12.91 29.21
N GLY A 1058 46.30 12.40 28.21
CA GLY A 1058 46.46 11.07 27.65
C GLY A 1058 45.21 10.71 26.85
N GLY A 1059 45.18 11.11 25.58
CA GLY A 1059 44.00 11.03 24.72
C GLY A 1059 43.36 9.64 24.70
N SER A 1060 42.07 9.58 24.99
CA SER A 1060 41.24 8.48 24.53
C SER A 1060 40.57 8.94 23.23
N SER A 1061 41.09 8.46 22.11
CA SER A 1061 40.42 8.54 20.81
C SER A 1061 38.97 8.09 20.97
N SER A 1062 38.01 8.94 20.62
CA SER A 1062 36.67 8.48 20.31
C SER A 1062 36.75 7.71 19.00
N TYR A 1063 36.12 6.56 18.97
CA TYR A 1063 36.06 5.74 17.77
C TYR A 1063 34.71 6.01 17.11
N SER A 1064 34.73 6.19 15.79
CA SER A 1064 33.53 6.44 15.00
C SER A 1064 32.67 5.19 14.92
N ILE A 1065 31.36 5.39 14.91
CA ILE A 1065 30.38 4.35 14.65
C ILE A 1065 29.70 4.70 13.33
N SER A 1066 29.86 3.85 12.33
CA SER A 1066 29.20 3.99 11.03
C SER A 1066 28.00 3.07 10.99
N VAL A 1067 26.84 3.60 10.62
CA VAL A 1067 25.69 2.78 10.24
C VAL A 1067 25.76 2.61 8.74
N ASP A 1068 25.49 1.41 8.24
CA ASP A 1068 25.41 1.17 6.80
C ASP A 1068 24.37 2.13 6.18
N LYS A 1069 24.67 2.60 4.98
CA LYS A 1069 23.80 3.53 4.23
C LYS A 1069 22.78 2.78 3.39
N ASN A 1070 23.00 1.49 3.15
CA ASN A 1070 22.15 0.62 2.34
C ASN A 1070 21.27 -0.23 3.27
N ILE A 1071 20.39 0.44 4.01
CA ILE A 1071 19.42 -0.21 4.89
C ILE A 1071 18.03 0.03 4.29
N ASP A 1072 17.42 -1.04 3.79
CA ASP A 1072 16.09 -1.04 3.21
C ASP A 1072 15.08 -1.67 4.20
N ASN A 1073 13.81 -1.28 4.13
CA ASN A 1073 12.68 -1.80 4.92
C ASN A 1073 12.75 -1.59 6.45
N GLY A 1074 13.57 -0.63 6.87
CA GLY A 1074 13.64 -0.17 8.24
C GLY A 1074 14.70 0.91 8.42
N SER A 1075 14.87 1.37 9.65
CA SER A 1075 15.81 2.44 9.97
C SER A 1075 16.64 2.12 11.20
N VAL A 1076 17.93 2.44 11.14
CA VAL A 1076 18.87 2.27 12.26
C VAL A 1076 19.46 3.61 12.65
N THR A 1077 19.34 3.94 13.93
CA THR A 1077 19.93 5.13 14.52
C THR A 1077 20.81 4.76 15.69
N VAL A 1078 21.96 5.42 15.83
CA VAL A 1078 22.92 5.13 16.91
C VAL A 1078 23.22 6.37 17.73
N SER A 1079 23.22 6.20 19.05
CA SER A 1079 23.49 7.25 20.02
C SER A 1079 24.44 6.76 21.12
N PRO A 1080 25.63 7.37 21.27
CA PRO A 1080 26.22 8.41 20.41
C PRO A 1080 26.84 7.83 19.12
N ARG A 1081 27.00 8.64 18.05
CA ARG A 1081 27.66 8.25 16.76
C ARG A 1081 29.19 8.10 16.82
N SER A 1082 29.80 8.38 17.97
CA SER A 1082 31.19 8.00 18.29
C SER A 1082 31.36 7.89 19.80
N ALA A 1083 32.22 7.00 20.28
CA ALA A 1083 32.39 6.75 21.71
C ALA A 1083 33.83 6.36 22.06
N SER A 1084 34.27 6.65 23.29
CA SER A 1084 35.53 6.13 23.83
C SER A 1084 35.35 4.69 24.31
N SER A 1085 36.42 3.89 24.26
CA SER A 1085 36.34 2.47 24.59
C SER A 1085 35.77 2.20 25.99
N GLY A 1086 34.84 1.26 26.10
CA GLY A 1086 34.13 0.89 27.33
C GLY A 1086 32.89 1.74 27.62
N ARG A 1087 32.61 2.79 26.84
CA ARG A 1087 31.35 3.53 26.92
C ARG A 1087 30.23 2.73 26.26
N THR A 1088 29.04 2.77 26.84
CA THR A 1088 27.87 2.13 26.25
C THR A 1088 27.36 2.96 25.08
N VAL A 1089 27.14 2.31 23.95
CA VAL A 1089 26.50 2.86 22.74
C VAL A 1089 25.14 2.20 22.62
N THR A 1090 24.11 2.98 22.27
CA THR A 1090 22.76 2.49 22.03
C THR A 1090 22.41 2.60 20.55
N ILE A 1091 21.93 1.51 19.99
CA ILE A 1091 21.38 1.38 18.65
C ILE A 1091 19.87 1.30 18.80
N THR A 1092 19.13 2.07 18.01
CA THR A 1092 17.67 1.98 17.90
C THR A 1092 17.37 1.59 16.48
N VAL A 1093 16.72 0.44 16.34
CA VAL A 1093 16.26 -0.13 15.11
C VAL A 1093 14.74 0.04 15.08
N LYS A 1094 14.21 0.59 13.99
CA LYS A 1094 12.78 0.67 13.73
C LYS A 1094 12.52 0.02 12.37
N PRO A 1095 11.99 -1.21 12.35
CA PRO A 1095 11.48 -1.81 11.11
C PRO A 1095 10.36 -0.95 10.51
N ASP A 1096 10.24 -0.98 9.18
CA ASP A 1096 9.05 -0.44 8.50
C ASP A 1096 7.87 -1.40 8.64
N GLU A 1097 6.67 -0.94 8.31
CA GLU A 1097 5.44 -1.72 8.49
C GLU A 1097 5.48 -3.02 7.65
N GLY A 1098 5.26 -4.16 8.31
CA GLY A 1098 5.37 -5.49 7.70
C GLY A 1098 6.74 -6.15 7.83
N TYR A 1099 7.75 -5.47 8.39
CA TYR A 1099 9.09 -6.03 8.57
C TYR A 1099 9.48 -6.08 10.06
N GLU A 1100 10.30 -7.06 10.43
CA GLU A 1100 11.03 -7.06 11.70
C GLU A 1100 12.53 -7.10 11.45
N LEU A 1101 13.28 -6.78 12.49
CA LEU A 1101 14.74 -6.83 12.42
C LEU A 1101 15.18 -8.30 12.36
N ASP A 1102 15.74 -8.69 11.23
CA ASP A 1102 16.26 -10.04 11.01
C ASP A 1102 17.62 -10.20 11.69
N GLU A 1103 18.59 -9.41 11.24
CA GLU A 1103 19.94 -9.43 11.79
C GLU A 1103 20.41 -8.02 12.11
N LEU A 1104 21.06 -7.87 13.27
CA LEU A 1104 21.76 -6.63 13.64
C LEU A 1104 23.18 -6.96 14.04
N THR A 1105 24.10 -6.65 13.15
CA THR A 1105 25.50 -7.01 13.28
C THR A 1105 26.34 -5.78 13.53
N VAL A 1106 27.21 -5.87 14.52
CA VAL A 1106 28.07 -4.76 14.93
C VAL A 1106 29.49 -5.25 14.95
N THR A 1107 30.28 -4.88 13.95
CA THR A 1107 31.65 -5.36 13.79
C THR A 1107 32.66 -4.28 14.16
N ASP A 1108 33.76 -4.71 14.76
CA ASP A 1108 34.90 -3.84 14.99
C ASP A 1108 35.75 -3.69 13.71
N LYS A 1109 36.78 -2.84 13.74
CA LYS A 1109 37.63 -2.56 12.56
C LYS A 1109 38.28 -3.79 11.89
N ASN A 1110 38.35 -4.95 12.55
CA ASN A 1110 38.94 -6.18 12.01
C ASN A 1110 37.88 -7.12 11.43
N GLY A 1111 36.59 -6.75 11.50
CA GLY A 1111 35.46 -7.62 11.11
C GLY A 1111 34.99 -8.54 12.24
N ASP A 1112 35.56 -8.43 13.44
CA ASP A 1112 35.13 -9.24 14.59
C ASP A 1112 33.80 -8.70 15.14
N GLU A 1113 32.80 -9.57 15.29
CA GLU A 1113 31.50 -9.20 15.87
C GLU A 1113 31.60 -8.81 17.34
N ILE A 1114 30.90 -7.73 17.68
CA ILE A 1114 30.81 -7.14 19.00
C ILE A 1114 29.48 -7.55 19.61
N LYS A 1115 29.56 -8.30 20.71
CA LYS A 1115 28.38 -8.78 21.41
C LYS A 1115 27.46 -7.63 21.85
N LEU A 1116 26.23 -7.68 21.37
CA LEU A 1116 25.16 -6.76 21.73
C LEU A 1116 24.43 -7.19 23.01
N THR A 1117 23.84 -6.22 23.69
CA THR A 1117 22.91 -6.39 24.79
C THR A 1117 21.59 -5.74 24.40
N ASP A 1118 20.60 -6.56 24.07
CA ASP A 1118 19.22 -6.13 23.80
C ASP A 1118 18.59 -5.47 25.05
N LYS A 1119 17.84 -4.39 24.81
CA LYS A 1119 17.13 -3.58 25.79
C LYS A 1119 15.62 -3.53 25.55
N GLY A 1120 15.07 -4.21 24.53
CA GLY A 1120 13.66 -4.17 24.13
C GLY A 1120 13.30 -2.94 23.30
N ASP A 1121 12.09 -2.93 22.73
CA ASP A 1121 11.53 -1.86 21.88
C ASP A 1121 12.48 -1.43 20.73
N GLY A 1122 13.13 -2.41 20.09
CA GLY A 1122 14.08 -2.17 19.00
C GLY A 1122 15.42 -1.56 19.42
N LYS A 1123 15.77 -1.54 20.72
CA LYS A 1123 17.02 -0.92 21.23
C LYS A 1123 18.06 -1.95 21.65
N TYR A 1124 19.27 -1.81 21.11
CA TYR A 1124 20.42 -2.64 21.43
C TYR A 1124 21.55 -1.79 22.00
N THR A 1125 22.40 -2.38 22.84
CA THR A 1125 23.55 -1.66 23.41
C THR A 1125 24.83 -2.48 23.35
N PHE A 1126 25.97 -1.83 23.15
CA PHE A 1126 27.27 -2.48 23.26
C PHE A 1126 28.29 -1.57 23.93
N LYS A 1127 29.40 -2.17 24.37
CA LYS A 1127 30.54 -1.44 24.93
C LYS A 1127 31.53 -1.14 23.81
N MET A 1128 31.78 0.14 23.56
CA MET A 1128 32.65 0.56 22.46
C MET A 1128 34.04 -0.10 22.58
N PRO A 1129 34.55 -0.77 21.55
CA PRO A 1129 35.91 -1.33 21.58
C PRO A 1129 36.93 -0.20 21.40
N ARG A 1130 38.22 -0.55 21.39
CA ARG A 1130 39.31 0.39 21.09
C ARG A 1130 39.51 0.57 19.57
N SER A 1131 38.43 0.58 18.80
CA SER A 1131 38.41 0.56 17.33
C SER A 1131 37.11 1.16 16.81
N LYS A 1132 37.10 1.63 15.55
CA LYS A 1132 35.86 2.01 14.85
C LYS A 1132 34.92 0.80 14.78
N VAL A 1133 33.63 1.08 14.72
CA VAL A 1133 32.58 0.06 14.65
C VAL A 1133 31.67 0.34 13.47
N THR A 1134 31.27 -0.70 12.76
CA THR A 1134 30.26 -0.65 11.70
C THR A 1134 29.01 -1.37 12.21
N ILE A 1135 27.84 -0.79 11.96
CA ILE A 1135 26.53 -1.36 12.28
C ILE A 1135 25.83 -1.63 10.96
N GLU A 1136 25.49 -2.89 10.75
CA GLU A 1136 24.70 -3.38 9.62
C GLU A 1136 23.41 -3.97 10.18
N ALA A 1137 22.31 -3.76 9.48
CA ALA A 1137 21.02 -4.34 9.85
C ALA A 1137 20.29 -4.80 8.60
N SER A 1138 19.78 -6.03 8.64
CA SER A 1138 18.80 -6.54 7.68
C SER A 1138 17.43 -6.58 8.34
N PHE A 1139 16.40 -6.37 7.52
CA PHE A 1139 15.02 -6.50 7.93
C PHE A 1139 14.40 -7.60 7.08
N VAL A 1140 13.69 -8.51 7.73
CA VAL A 1140 12.90 -9.56 7.08
C VAL A 1140 11.43 -9.23 7.25
N GLU A 1141 10.61 -9.59 6.28
CA GLU A 1141 9.16 -9.46 6.40
C GLU A 1141 8.66 -10.33 7.58
N ILE A 1142 7.76 -9.80 8.43
CA ILE A 1142 7.29 -10.49 9.64
C ILE A 1142 6.43 -11.70 9.23
N ASP A 1143 6.98 -12.90 9.37
CA ASP A 1143 6.26 -14.16 9.18
C ASP A 1143 5.53 -14.51 10.49
N HIS A 1144 4.21 -14.27 10.56
CA HIS A 1144 3.47 -14.30 11.82
C HIS A 1144 3.07 -15.72 12.26
N GLN A 1145 3.93 -16.38 13.06
CA GLN A 1145 3.49 -17.42 14.01
C GLN A 1145 3.31 -16.83 15.43
N ASP A 1146 2.09 -16.95 15.97
CA ASP A 1146 1.71 -17.27 17.37
C ASP A 1146 2.61 -16.77 18.53
N THR A 1147 2.20 -16.05 19.58
CA THR A 1147 1.03 -16.19 20.49
C THR A 1147 1.17 -15.18 21.66
N CYS A 1148 0.05 -14.82 22.30
CA CYS A 1148 -0.04 -14.03 23.55
C CYS A 1148 0.12 -14.95 24.80
N PRO A 1149 0.39 -14.47 26.05
CA PRO A 1149 -0.68 -13.84 26.85
C PRO A 1149 -0.27 -12.74 27.89
N SER A 1150 -1.20 -11.80 28.05
CA SER A 1150 -1.70 -11.19 29.31
C SER A 1150 -1.13 -9.88 29.90
N ALA A 1151 -2.03 -8.89 29.89
CA ALA A 1151 -2.46 -8.01 30.98
C ALA A 1151 -1.60 -6.79 31.42
N GLY A 1152 -2.13 -5.58 31.13
CA GLY A 1152 -2.08 -4.47 32.07
C GLY A 1152 -2.10 -3.06 31.48
N PHE A 1153 -3.30 -2.46 31.40
CA PHE A 1153 -3.59 -1.00 31.30
C PHE A 1153 -2.99 -0.28 30.06
N ARG A 1154 -3.78 0.22 29.10
CA ARG A 1154 -4.87 1.19 29.27
C ARG A 1154 -5.65 1.30 27.97
#